data_AF-A0A3B9SRI5-F1
#
_entry.id   AF-A0A3B9SRI5-F1
#
_cell.length_a   1.000
_cell.length_b   1.000
_cell.length_c   1.000
_cell.angle_alpha   90.00
_cell.angle_beta   90.00
_cell.angle_gamma   90.00
#
_symmetry.space_group_name_H-M   'P 1'
#
loop_
_entity.id
_entity.type
_entity.pdbx_description
1 polymer ?
#
loop_
_entity_poly.entity_id
_entity_poly.type
_entity_poly.pdbx_seq_one_letter_code
_entity_poly.pdbx_strand_id
1 'polypeptide(L)'
;MAHSEKFRRAAAALILFVLLTVLAGVEFIPEQVNLEENQVAPRTVKAPRTVTFVDKVKTERMREEAAAKVPPQYDYDPQVGTAVQNDVESLMDDVREILTNPQLDAAQRAARLKEALPFTLPDAAVQALARSYPETLETVRQGTLRVVAEIYIRPGGITGENLAEVKQEAAKKVAGFRWAHHFTVLAQGALNHYLRPNAYYDAEKTEQLRAAARDVIPPQMVTVHKDEIIIREGDIVTAEHLAKLQALGLARPPLPFRSIAGTALLVALLMGVVYLYLRRQHREIAGNEKLLYLLALVVITVLAFSKMLVAIRVGQWPEFGDLMGYAAPLAAAGMLVAILLDPRLAVVVVAAMSILLAMMTENDFRFALVGFVGGFTGVYSVSRLSQRADLVRAGAYVAVVNAVVIFGVGLLTQASWVLTVTSSLALGIANGVLSSILTNGSLPFLEHAFGITSAVRLLELGNPGQPLLQKLLMEAPGTYHHSLIVANLAEAAAQAVGADALLARVGSYYHDIGKVKRPYFFIENQVGGENPHDKISPALSVLILTSHVKDGVEMAREHKLPEPVVEIIEQHHGTSLITFFYHKALEGDAKDSVREEDFRYDGPVPRSREAAIVMLADAVEAAVRALNDPAPGKIEGLVRKLIKEKLADGQLDESDLNFKDLDRIAGAFVRVLTGIFHSRIEYPDMKEIERRRKAHGRGRA
;
A
#
# COMPACT_ATOMS: atom_id res chain seq x y z
N MET A 1 13.80 2.32 33.70
CA MET A 1 12.54 2.59 32.96
C MET A 1 12.77 3.40 31.68
N ALA A 2 13.49 4.53 31.69
CA ALA A 2 13.71 5.38 30.50
C ALA A 2 14.38 4.69 29.28
N HIS A 3 15.25 3.69 29.48
CA HIS A 3 15.83 2.91 28.39
C HIS A 3 14.80 2.02 27.65
N SER A 4 13.80 1.50 28.38
CA SER A 4 12.73 0.67 27.82
C SER A 4 11.75 1.50 26.98
N GLU A 5 11.43 2.73 27.42
CA GLU A 5 10.54 3.63 26.68
C GLU A 5 11.18 4.12 25.36
N LYS A 6 12.46 4.51 25.38
CA LYS A 6 13.18 4.89 24.15
C LYS A 6 13.24 3.73 23.16
N PHE A 7 13.47 2.51 23.65
CA PHE A 7 13.47 1.30 22.82
C PHE A 7 12.09 1.03 22.22
N ARG A 8 11.01 1.07 23.02
CA ARG A 8 9.62 0.90 22.53
C ARG A 8 9.27 1.93 21.46
N ARG A 9 9.62 3.20 21.66
CA ARG A 9 9.38 4.26 20.67
C ARG A 9 10.17 4.03 19.38
N ALA A 10 11.44 3.66 19.47
CA ALA A 10 12.26 3.36 18.30
C ALA A 10 11.73 2.14 17.53
N ALA A 11 11.33 1.09 18.24
CA ALA A 11 10.73 -0.10 17.64
C ALA A 11 9.40 0.24 16.95
N ALA A 12 8.51 1.00 17.59
CA ALA A 12 7.25 1.42 16.98
C ALA A 12 7.47 2.32 15.74
N ALA A 13 8.43 3.24 15.81
CA ALA A 13 8.81 4.06 14.65
C ALA A 13 9.38 3.21 13.50
N LEU A 14 10.19 2.20 13.81
CA LEU A 14 10.72 1.26 12.82
C LEU A 14 9.60 0.41 12.19
N ILE A 15 8.64 -0.06 13.00
CA ILE A 15 7.48 -0.81 12.52
C ILE A 15 6.63 0.07 11.58
N LEU A 16 6.32 1.30 12.01
CA LEU A 16 5.60 2.28 11.18
C LEU A 16 6.36 2.53 9.87
N PHE A 17 7.67 2.73 9.94
CA PHE A 17 8.52 2.93 8.77
C PHE A 17 8.45 1.77 7.78
N VAL A 18 8.58 0.53 8.27
CA VAL A 18 8.50 -0.67 7.44
C VAL A 18 7.10 -0.81 6.83
N LEU A 19 6.04 -0.62 7.60
CA LEU A 19 4.66 -0.73 7.12
C LEU A 19 4.35 0.31 6.05
N LEU A 20 4.74 1.57 6.25
CA LEU A 20 4.55 2.63 5.24
C LEU A 20 5.38 2.37 3.98
N THR A 21 6.62 1.89 4.13
CA THR A 21 7.47 1.53 2.99
C THR A 21 6.88 0.38 2.19
N VAL A 22 6.29 -0.62 2.87
CA VAL A 22 5.59 -1.72 2.20
C VAL A 22 4.35 -1.19 1.48
N LEU A 23 3.47 -0.44 2.17
CA LEU A 23 2.24 0.09 1.57
C LEU A 23 2.50 0.95 0.32
N ALA A 24 3.52 1.81 0.38
CA ALA A 24 3.93 2.64 -0.76
C ALA A 24 4.78 1.89 -1.80
N GLY A 25 5.39 0.77 -1.44
CA GLY A 25 6.38 0.06 -2.25
C GLY A 25 5.87 -1.15 -3.01
N VAL A 26 4.73 -1.73 -2.62
CA VAL A 26 4.21 -3.00 -3.19
C VAL A 26 4.03 -2.93 -4.71
N GLU A 27 3.67 -1.78 -5.29
CA GLU A 27 3.47 -1.66 -6.75
C GLU A 27 4.74 -1.82 -7.56
N PHE A 28 5.90 -1.56 -6.95
CA PHE A 28 7.17 -1.73 -7.64
C PHE A 28 7.63 -3.19 -7.67
N ILE A 29 7.03 -4.08 -6.87
CA ILE A 29 7.35 -5.50 -6.85
C ILE A 29 6.71 -6.14 -8.09
N PRO A 30 7.51 -6.62 -9.07
CA PRO A 30 6.95 -7.21 -10.29
C PRO A 30 6.17 -8.48 -9.96
N GLU A 31 4.96 -8.63 -10.51
CA GLU A 31 4.20 -9.88 -10.39
C GLU A 31 5.02 -11.03 -10.98
N GLN A 32 5.34 -12.03 -10.15
CA GLN A 32 6.00 -13.25 -10.62
C GLN A 32 5.02 -14.07 -11.46
N VAL A 33 5.42 -14.41 -12.68
CA VAL A 33 4.68 -15.32 -13.55
C VAL A 33 5.36 -16.68 -13.43
N ASN A 34 4.87 -17.50 -12.50
CA ASN A 34 5.37 -18.86 -12.29
C ASN A 34 4.56 -19.82 -13.18
N LEU A 35 4.98 -19.96 -14.44
CA LEU A 35 4.39 -20.87 -15.41
C LEU A 35 5.38 -21.97 -15.77
N GLU A 36 4.88 -23.20 -15.90
CA GLU A 36 5.65 -24.36 -16.33
C GLU A 36 5.33 -24.74 -17.78
N GLU A 37 6.26 -25.41 -18.46
CA GLU A 37 6.03 -25.88 -19.83
C GLU A 37 4.88 -26.90 -19.85
N ASN A 38 4.03 -26.84 -20.87
CA ASN A 38 2.80 -27.63 -21.02
C ASN A 38 1.68 -27.31 -20.02
N GLN A 39 1.82 -26.28 -19.19
CA GLN A 39 0.72 -25.77 -18.36
C GLN A 39 -0.25 -24.92 -19.21
N VAL A 40 -1.55 -24.94 -18.87
CA VAL A 40 -2.52 -23.99 -19.42
C VAL A 40 -2.39 -22.66 -18.70
N ALA A 41 -2.28 -21.57 -19.45
CA ALA A 41 -2.14 -20.23 -18.90
C ALA A 41 -3.42 -19.79 -18.18
N PRO A 42 -3.35 -19.45 -16.87
CA PRO A 42 -4.52 -19.05 -16.09
C PRO A 42 -4.96 -17.61 -16.36
N ARG A 43 -4.14 -16.82 -17.08
CA ARG A 43 -4.42 -15.42 -17.43
C ARG A 43 -3.56 -14.97 -18.60
N THR A 44 -4.01 -13.92 -19.28
CA THR A 44 -3.22 -13.26 -20.34
C THR A 44 -2.02 -12.52 -19.75
N VAL A 45 -0.82 -12.76 -20.28
CA VAL A 45 0.43 -12.09 -19.85
C VAL A 45 0.92 -11.17 -20.96
N LYS A 46 1.12 -9.89 -20.65
CA LYS A 46 1.67 -8.87 -21.55
C LYS A 46 3.09 -8.47 -21.15
N ALA A 47 3.87 -8.02 -22.13
CA ALA A 47 5.23 -7.56 -21.89
C ALA A 47 5.26 -6.17 -21.20
N PRO A 48 5.84 -6.03 -19.99
CA PRO A 48 5.85 -4.74 -19.27
C PRO A 48 6.83 -3.72 -19.88
N ARG A 49 7.75 -4.16 -20.73
CA ARG A 49 8.78 -3.34 -21.38
C ARG A 49 9.25 -4.01 -22.67
N THR A 50 9.85 -3.23 -23.56
CA THR A 50 10.50 -3.75 -24.77
C THR A 50 11.84 -4.39 -24.42
N VAL A 51 12.10 -5.61 -24.91
CA VAL A 51 13.37 -6.33 -24.75
C VAL A 51 13.75 -7.01 -26.06
N THR A 52 15.02 -6.86 -26.43
CA THR A 52 15.65 -7.64 -27.50
C THR A 52 16.58 -8.65 -26.86
N PHE A 53 16.41 -9.94 -27.15
CA PHE A 53 17.22 -11.01 -26.59
C PHE A 53 17.57 -12.07 -27.63
N VAL A 54 18.60 -12.87 -27.33
CA VAL A 54 19.01 -14.01 -28.17
C VAL A 54 18.07 -15.18 -27.89
N ASP A 55 17.34 -15.62 -28.90
CA ASP A 55 16.52 -16.83 -28.83
C ASP A 55 17.41 -18.06 -29.07
N LYS A 56 17.86 -18.66 -27.97
CA LYS A 56 18.71 -19.86 -28.01
C LYS A 56 18.02 -21.04 -28.68
N VAL A 57 16.72 -21.22 -28.45
CA VAL A 57 15.97 -22.36 -28.99
C VAL A 57 15.87 -22.25 -30.50
N LYS A 58 15.50 -21.07 -31.01
CA LYS A 58 15.45 -20.79 -32.45
C LYS A 58 16.83 -20.87 -33.09
N THR A 59 17.87 -20.38 -32.41
CA THR A 59 19.25 -20.44 -32.90
C THR A 59 19.72 -21.88 -33.03
N GLU A 60 19.54 -22.71 -32.00
CA GLU A 60 19.96 -24.13 -32.03
C GLU A 60 19.17 -24.94 -33.05
N ARG A 61 17.85 -24.73 -33.17
CA ARG A 61 17.05 -25.38 -34.22
C ARG A 61 17.61 -25.09 -35.62
N MET A 62 17.96 -23.84 -35.90
CA MET A 62 18.54 -23.47 -37.20
C MET A 62 19.94 -24.06 -37.41
N ARG A 63 20.73 -24.21 -36.34
CA ARG A 63 22.04 -24.89 -36.38
C ARG A 63 21.90 -26.38 -36.70
N GLU A 64 20.95 -27.05 -36.06
CA GLU A 64 20.65 -28.46 -36.32
C GLU A 64 20.16 -28.69 -37.75
N GLU A 65 19.25 -27.84 -38.24
CA GLU A 65 18.78 -27.88 -39.63
C GLU A 65 19.91 -27.65 -40.64
N ALA A 66 20.88 -26.78 -40.33
CA ALA A 66 22.06 -26.56 -41.17
C ALA A 66 22.99 -27.79 -41.17
N ALA A 67 23.22 -28.40 -40.00
CA ALA A 67 24.02 -29.62 -39.89
C ALA A 67 23.39 -30.83 -40.61
N ALA A 68 22.05 -30.97 -40.53
CA ALA A 68 21.33 -32.07 -41.17
C ALA A 68 21.39 -32.03 -42.71
N LYS A 69 21.63 -30.85 -43.31
CA LYS A 69 21.78 -30.66 -44.76
C LYS A 69 23.16 -31.06 -45.30
N VAL A 70 24.13 -31.35 -44.44
CA VAL A 70 25.48 -31.76 -44.86
C VAL A 70 25.46 -33.24 -45.28
N PRO A 71 25.73 -33.57 -46.56
CA PRO A 71 25.74 -34.95 -47.03
C PRO A 71 26.95 -35.73 -46.47
N PRO A 72 26.82 -37.06 -46.29
CA PRO A 72 27.93 -37.93 -45.92
C PRO A 72 29.13 -37.77 -46.86
N GLN A 73 30.34 -37.68 -46.30
CA GLN A 73 31.59 -37.65 -47.07
C GLN A 73 32.18 -39.06 -47.16
N TYR A 74 32.74 -39.37 -48.34
CA TYR A 74 33.42 -40.63 -48.60
C TYR A 74 34.87 -40.35 -49.01
N ASP A 75 35.76 -41.25 -48.60
CA ASP A 75 37.16 -41.28 -49.03
C ASP A 75 37.44 -42.60 -49.76
N TYR A 76 38.55 -42.67 -50.50
CA TYR A 76 38.83 -43.78 -51.42
C TYR A 76 40.20 -44.38 -51.21
N ASP A 77 40.26 -45.71 -51.18
CA ASP A 77 41.52 -46.44 -51.12
C ASP A 77 42.04 -46.74 -52.55
N PRO A 78 43.14 -46.10 -52.99
CA PRO A 78 43.72 -46.34 -54.32
C PRO A 78 44.39 -47.73 -54.43
N GLN A 79 44.68 -48.40 -53.31
CA GLN A 79 45.30 -49.73 -53.33
C GLN A 79 44.34 -50.80 -53.84
N VAL A 80 43.02 -50.61 -53.68
CA VAL A 80 42.01 -51.56 -54.18
C VAL A 80 42.06 -51.68 -55.70
N GLY A 81 42.18 -50.56 -56.43
CA GLY A 81 42.31 -50.58 -57.88
C GLY A 81 43.58 -51.28 -58.35
N THR A 82 44.68 -51.05 -57.63
CA THR A 82 45.97 -51.72 -57.88
C THR A 82 45.85 -53.24 -57.66
N ALA A 83 45.21 -53.65 -56.58
CA ALA A 83 45.00 -55.07 -56.29
C ALA A 83 44.12 -55.76 -57.34
N VAL A 84 43.09 -55.08 -57.85
CA VAL A 84 42.23 -55.61 -58.92
C VAL A 84 42.99 -55.74 -60.25
N GLN A 85 43.90 -54.80 -60.55
CA GLN A 85 44.79 -54.92 -61.71
C GLN A 85 45.69 -56.15 -61.59
N ASN A 86 46.31 -56.37 -60.43
CA ASN A 86 47.13 -57.55 -60.19
C ASN A 86 46.32 -58.86 -60.31
N ASP A 87 45.09 -58.88 -59.80
CA ASP A 87 44.18 -60.03 -59.91
C ASP A 87 43.87 -60.36 -61.39
N VAL A 88 43.59 -59.34 -62.20
CA VAL A 88 43.34 -59.49 -63.65
C VAL A 88 44.62 -59.90 -64.40
N GLU A 89 45.78 -59.38 -64.00
CA GLU A 89 47.06 -59.73 -64.60
C GLU A 89 47.41 -61.20 -64.34
N SER A 90 47.29 -61.65 -63.08
CA SER A 90 47.48 -63.06 -62.69
C SER A 90 46.56 -63.98 -63.48
N LEU A 91 45.28 -63.62 -63.64
CA LEU A 91 44.33 -64.40 -64.43
C LEU A 91 44.80 -64.54 -65.89
N MET A 92 45.25 -63.45 -66.50
CA MET A 92 45.69 -63.45 -67.89
C MET A 92 46.97 -64.26 -68.07
N ASP A 93 47.86 -64.28 -67.07
CA ASP A 93 49.07 -65.10 -67.06
C ASP A 93 48.74 -66.60 -66.93
N ASP A 94 47.79 -66.98 -66.06
CA ASP A 94 47.30 -68.36 -65.94
C ASP A 94 46.70 -68.87 -67.26
N VAL A 95 45.88 -68.03 -67.91
CA VAL A 95 45.31 -68.34 -69.24
C VAL A 95 46.44 -68.48 -70.27
N ARG A 96 47.46 -67.64 -70.24
CA ARG A 96 48.61 -67.71 -71.15
C ARG A 96 49.40 -68.99 -70.96
N GLU A 97 49.67 -69.39 -69.72
CA GLU A 97 50.39 -70.63 -69.40
C GLU A 97 49.66 -71.84 -69.96
N ILE A 98 48.33 -71.91 -69.79
CA ILE A 98 47.51 -73.00 -70.32
C ILE A 98 47.54 -73.02 -71.86
N LEU A 99 47.46 -71.87 -72.52
CA LEU A 99 47.45 -71.77 -73.98
C LEU A 99 48.81 -72.05 -74.64
N THR A 100 49.91 -71.80 -73.92
CA THR A 100 51.28 -71.99 -74.42
C THR A 100 51.88 -73.35 -74.08
N ASN A 101 51.23 -74.13 -73.20
CA ASN A 101 51.71 -75.46 -72.83
C ASN A 101 51.70 -76.43 -74.04
N PRO A 102 52.87 -76.93 -74.49
CA PRO A 102 52.96 -77.81 -75.65
C PRO A 102 52.46 -79.23 -75.38
N GLN A 103 52.25 -79.61 -74.11
CA GLN A 103 51.77 -80.94 -73.69
C GLN A 103 50.25 -81.09 -73.72
N LEU A 104 49.50 -80.00 -73.93
CA LEU A 104 48.04 -80.00 -73.92
C LEU A 104 47.49 -79.84 -75.34
N ASP A 105 46.61 -80.74 -75.75
CA ASP A 105 45.80 -80.57 -76.96
C ASP A 105 44.67 -79.53 -76.74
N ALA A 106 43.95 -79.17 -77.81
CA ALA A 106 42.89 -78.16 -77.72
C ALA A 106 41.72 -78.57 -76.78
N ALA A 107 41.42 -79.86 -76.63
CA ALA A 107 40.37 -80.33 -75.73
C ALA A 107 40.81 -80.30 -74.26
N GLN A 108 42.07 -80.65 -74.00
CA GLN A 108 42.71 -80.60 -72.68
C GLN A 108 42.91 -79.16 -72.20
N ARG A 109 43.28 -78.24 -73.10
CA ARG A 109 43.33 -76.78 -72.81
C ARG A 109 41.96 -76.24 -72.41
N ALA A 110 40.90 -76.61 -73.14
CA ALA A 110 39.54 -76.19 -72.82
C ALA A 110 39.09 -76.69 -71.44
N ALA A 111 39.43 -77.93 -71.06
CA ALA A 111 39.14 -78.45 -69.73
C ALA A 111 39.90 -77.70 -68.62
N ARG A 112 41.20 -77.45 -68.80
CA ARG A 112 42.03 -76.69 -67.84
C ARG A 112 41.58 -75.24 -67.70
N LEU A 113 41.15 -74.58 -68.78
CA LEU A 113 40.59 -73.23 -68.71
C LEU A 113 39.31 -73.19 -67.86
N LYS A 114 38.44 -74.21 -67.94
CA LYS A 114 37.24 -74.28 -67.10
C LYS A 114 37.56 -74.43 -65.61
N GLU A 115 38.66 -75.10 -65.28
CA GLU A 115 39.12 -75.28 -63.89
C GLU A 115 39.85 -74.05 -63.35
N ALA A 116 40.64 -73.37 -64.19
CA ALA A 116 41.46 -72.24 -63.79
C ALA A 116 40.70 -70.91 -63.71
N LEU A 117 39.64 -70.74 -64.52
CA LEU A 117 38.86 -69.51 -64.50
C LEU A 117 37.98 -69.45 -63.24
N PRO A 118 38.05 -68.36 -62.45
CA PRO A 118 37.23 -68.19 -61.25
C PRO A 118 35.76 -67.83 -61.57
N PHE A 119 35.38 -67.86 -62.85
CA PHE A 119 34.05 -67.58 -63.36
C PHE A 119 33.74 -68.49 -64.56
N THR A 120 32.46 -68.70 -64.83
CA THR A 120 31.98 -69.53 -65.92
C THR A 120 31.91 -68.75 -67.23
N LEU A 121 32.51 -69.32 -68.28
CA LEU A 121 32.40 -68.84 -69.66
C LEU A 121 31.51 -69.78 -70.48
N PRO A 122 30.82 -69.29 -71.52
CA PRO A 122 30.09 -70.14 -72.47
C PRO A 122 31.01 -71.17 -73.10
N ASP A 123 30.55 -72.41 -73.26
CA ASP A 123 31.36 -73.51 -73.81
C ASP A 123 31.99 -73.20 -75.17
N ALA A 124 31.25 -72.49 -76.03
CA ALA A 124 31.76 -72.01 -77.32
C ALA A 124 32.93 -71.04 -77.18
N ALA A 125 32.92 -70.18 -76.15
CA ALA A 125 34.00 -69.23 -75.89
C ALA A 125 35.25 -69.93 -75.33
N VAL A 126 35.09 -70.92 -74.44
CA VAL A 126 36.20 -71.72 -73.91
C VAL A 126 36.90 -72.51 -75.02
N GLN A 127 36.13 -73.18 -75.88
CA GLN A 127 36.67 -73.94 -77.00
C GLN A 127 37.40 -73.04 -78.02
N ALA A 128 36.89 -71.82 -78.24
CA ALA A 128 37.54 -70.84 -79.10
C ALA A 128 38.83 -70.28 -78.47
N LEU A 129 38.83 -69.99 -77.16
CA LEU A 129 40.04 -69.57 -76.42
C LEU A 129 41.13 -70.63 -76.51
N ALA A 130 40.80 -71.91 -76.30
CA ALA A 130 41.75 -73.03 -76.33
C ALA A 130 42.49 -73.21 -77.67
N ARG A 131 41.93 -72.69 -78.78
CA ARG A 131 42.49 -72.73 -80.14
C ARG A 131 43.12 -71.41 -80.58
N SER A 132 43.17 -70.41 -79.70
CA SER A 132 43.62 -69.06 -80.04
C SER A 132 45.13 -68.89 -79.88
N TYR A 133 45.68 -67.87 -80.54
CA TYR A 133 47.10 -67.53 -80.46
C TYR A 133 47.40 -66.68 -79.22
N PRO A 134 48.51 -66.94 -78.49
CA PRO A 134 48.89 -66.21 -77.27
C PRO A 134 49.13 -64.71 -77.48
N GLU A 135 49.51 -64.27 -78.69
CA GLU A 135 49.82 -62.86 -78.96
C GLU A 135 48.59 -61.94 -78.83
N THR A 136 47.39 -62.43 -79.17
CA THR A 136 46.14 -61.65 -79.03
C THR A 136 45.75 -61.47 -77.56
N LEU A 137 46.11 -62.42 -76.68
CA LEU A 137 45.82 -62.35 -75.25
C LEU A 137 46.52 -61.16 -74.59
N GLU A 138 47.72 -60.80 -75.07
CA GLU A 138 48.46 -59.63 -74.58
C GLU A 138 47.71 -58.32 -74.84
N THR A 139 47.10 -58.19 -76.02
CA THR A 139 46.29 -57.01 -76.38
C THR A 139 45.03 -56.93 -75.51
N VAL A 140 44.42 -58.08 -75.20
CA VAL A 140 43.24 -58.19 -74.34
C VAL A 140 43.59 -57.85 -72.89
N ARG A 141 44.73 -58.33 -72.40
CA ARG A 141 45.28 -57.99 -71.08
C ARG A 141 45.44 -56.48 -70.92
N GLN A 142 46.17 -55.84 -71.83
CA GLN A 142 46.39 -54.39 -71.77
C GLN A 142 45.08 -53.59 -71.86
N GLY A 143 44.15 -54.00 -72.73
CA GLY A 143 42.85 -53.34 -72.83
C GLY A 143 41.98 -53.53 -71.58
N THR A 144 42.00 -54.71 -70.96
CA THR A 144 41.23 -54.99 -69.72
C THR A 144 41.80 -54.20 -68.56
N LEU A 145 43.13 -54.20 -68.38
CA LEU A 145 43.80 -53.41 -67.33
C LEU A 145 43.57 -51.90 -67.49
N ARG A 146 43.51 -51.40 -68.73
CA ARG A 146 43.15 -50.00 -69.02
C ARG A 146 41.73 -49.67 -68.55
N VAL A 147 40.76 -50.56 -68.78
CA VAL A 147 39.38 -50.37 -68.30
C VAL A 147 39.33 -50.37 -66.78
N VAL A 148 40.07 -51.27 -66.11
CA VAL A 148 40.19 -51.28 -64.63
C VAL A 148 40.76 -49.95 -64.13
N ALA A 149 41.87 -49.48 -64.72
CA ALA A 149 42.51 -48.22 -64.34
C ALA A 149 41.54 -47.04 -64.44
N GLU A 150 40.82 -46.94 -65.55
CA GLU A 150 39.89 -45.84 -65.81
C GLU A 150 38.70 -45.85 -64.83
N ILE A 151 38.20 -47.03 -64.48
CA ILE A 151 37.07 -47.19 -63.55
C ILE A 151 37.43 -46.76 -62.12
N TYR A 152 38.64 -47.09 -61.65
CA TYR A 152 39.06 -46.76 -60.30
C TYR A 152 39.51 -45.29 -60.12
N ILE A 153 39.73 -44.55 -61.21
CA ILE A 153 40.07 -43.12 -61.19
C ILE A 153 38.82 -42.22 -61.23
N ARG A 154 37.61 -42.79 -61.32
CA ARG A 154 36.36 -42.02 -61.47
C ARG A 154 36.08 -41.10 -60.26
N PRO A 155 35.52 -39.89 -60.49
CA PRO A 155 34.96 -39.08 -59.41
C PRO A 155 33.84 -39.84 -58.70
N GLY A 156 33.87 -39.85 -57.36
CA GLY A 156 32.87 -40.54 -56.55
C GLY A 156 33.21 -41.99 -56.17
N GLY A 157 34.26 -42.57 -56.76
CA GLY A 157 34.72 -43.95 -56.50
C GLY A 157 33.64 -45.03 -56.67
N ILE A 158 33.93 -46.23 -56.17
CA ILE A 158 33.04 -47.38 -56.23
C ILE A 158 32.56 -47.69 -54.82
N THR A 159 31.27 -47.47 -54.57
CA THR A 159 30.57 -47.83 -53.34
C THR A 159 29.91 -49.20 -53.50
N GLY A 160 29.44 -49.79 -52.39
CA GLY A 160 28.62 -51.01 -52.46
C GLY A 160 27.34 -50.82 -53.27
N GLU A 161 26.75 -49.62 -53.24
CA GLU A 161 25.49 -49.30 -53.90
C GLU A 161 25.65 -49.13 -55.43
N ASN A 162 26.76 -48.55 -55.90
CA ASN A 162 26.97 -48.30 -57.32
C ASN A 162 27.75 -49.42 -58.05
N LEU A 163 28.28 -50.41 -57.33
CA LEU A 163 29.13 -51.46 -57.89
C LEU A 163 28.49 -52.20 -59.08
N ALA A 164 27.20 -52.49 -59.02
CA ALA A 164 26.48 -53.18 -60.09
C ALA A 164 26.44 -52.35 -61.39
N GLU A 165 26.22 -51.03 -61.26
CA GLU A 165 26.25 -50.10 -62.39
C GLU A 165 27.67 -50.00 -62.96
N VAL A 166 28.68 -49.91 -62.09
CA VAL A 166 30.10 -49.86 -62.50
C VAL A 166 30.51 -51.12 -63.26
N LYS A 167 30.09 -52.31 -62.83
CA LYS A 167 30.35 -53.58 -63.54
C LYS A 167 29.72 -53.59 -64.94
N GLN A 168 28.50 -53.05 -65.10
CA GLN A 168 27.86 -52.93 -66.41
C GLN A 168 28.60 -51.92 -67.32
N GLU A 169 29.05 -50.80 -66.78
CA GLU A 169 29.85 -49.81 -67.51
C GLU A 169 31.17 -50.44 -68.01
N ALA A 170 31.86 -51.18 -67.13
CA ALA A 170 33.07 -51.92 -67.47
C ALA A 170 32.86 -52.91 -68.61
N ALA A 171 31.78 -53.69 -68.53
CA ALA A 171 31.43 -54.67 -69.54
C ALA A 171 31.13 -54.02 -70.91
N LYS A 172 30.49 -52.84 -70.92
CA LYS A 172 30.24 -52.06 -72.14
C LYS A 172 31.54 -51.52 -72.75
N LYS A 173 32.46 -50.98 -71.93
CA LYS A 173 33.77 -50.50 -72.40
C LYS A 173 34.57 -51.63 -73.06
N VAL A 174 34.57 -52.81 -72.46
CA VAL A 174 35.22 -54.00 -73.04
C VAL A 174 34.57 -54.47 -74.35
N ALA A 175 33.24 -54.41 -74.44
CA ALA A 175 32.52 -54.75 -75.67
C ALA A 175 32.82 -53.80 -76.85
N GLY A 176 33.35 -52.60 -76.58
CA GLY A 176 33.76 -51.62 -77.59
C GLY A 176 35.09 -51.95 -78.30
N PHE A 177 35.90 -52.85 -77.75
CA PHE A 177 37.14 -53.28 -78.41
C PHE A 177 36.85 -54.25 -79.57
N ARG A 178 37.64 -54.16 -80.65
CA ARG A 178 37.55 -55.05 -81.82
C ARG A 178 38.22 -56.42 -81.57
N TRP A 179 37.87 -57.07 -80.46
CA TRP A 179 38.34 -58.41 -80.13
C TRP A 179 37.40 -59.49 -80.65
N ALA A 180 37.92 -60.69 -80.83
CA ALA A 180 37.05 -61.84 -81.07
C ALA A 180 36.17 -62.09 -79.85
N HIS A 181 34.93 -62.55 -80.07
CA HIS A 181 33.91 -62.67 -79.04
C HIS A 181 34.41 -63.39 -77.76
N HIS A 182 35.18 -64.46 -77.91
CA HIS A 182 35.69 -65.24 -76.78
C HIS A 182 36.67 -64.47 -75.87
N PHE A 183 37.43 -63.51 -76.41
CA PHE A 183 38.27 -62.60 -75.61
C PHE A 183 37.45 -61.51 -74.93
N THR A 184 36.39 -61.01 -75.58
CA THR A 184 35.45 -60.07 -74.97
C THR A 184 34.76 -60.68 -73.76
N VAL A 185 34.28 -61.93 -73.88
CA VAL A 185 33.61 -62.60 -72.74
C VAL A 185 34.60 -62.94 -71.63
N LEU A 186 35.86 -63.29 -71.93
CA LEU A 186 36.91 -63.47 -70.93
C LEU A 186 37.14 -62.19 -70.11
N ALA A 187 37.33 -61.06 -70.80
CA ALA A 187 37.54 -59.76 -70.15
C ALA A 187 36.31 -59.30 -69.36
N GLN A 188 35.09 -59.53 -69.87
CA GLN A 188 33.85 -59.25 -69.13
C GLN A 188 33.71 -60.13 -67.87
N GLY A 189 34.07 -61.41 -67.95
CA GLY A 189 34.08 -62.32 -66.81
C GLY A 189 35.06 -61.87 -65.73
N ALA A 190 36.27 -61.46 -66.12
CA ALA A 190 37.30 -60.95 -65.22
C ALA A 190 36.84 -59.67 -64.50
N LEU A 191 36.30 -58.69 -65.24
CA LEU A 191 35.79 -57.45 -64.66
C LEU A 191 34.60 -57.69 -63.73
N ASN A 192 33.68 -58.58 -64.12
CA ASN A 192 32.52 -58.88 -63.28
C ASN A 192 32.91 -59.60 -61.98
N HIS A 193 33.95 -60.43 -62.00
CA HIS A 193 34.42 -61.14 -60.82
C HIS A 193 35.25 -60.25 -59.89
N TYR A 194 36.26 -59.53 -60.42
CA TYR A 194 37.26 -58.86 -59.58
C TYR A 194 36.92 -57.43 -59.17
N LEU A 195 36.06 -56.69 -59.90
CA LEU A 195 35.68 -55.33 -59.51
C LEU A 195 34.99 -55.34 -58.13
N ARG A 196 35.52 -54.52 -57.21
CA ARG A 196 35.07 -54.39 -55.81
C ARG A 196 35.09 -52.93 -55.32
N PRO A 197 34.28 -52.56 -54.29
CA PRO A 197 34.22 -51.19 -53.78
C PRO A 197 35.56 -50.70 -53.24
N ASN A 198 35.89 -49.43 -53.47
CA ASN A 198 37.07 -48.76 -52.91
C ASN A 198 36.73 -47.50 -52.10
N ALA A 199 35.45 -47.14 -51.99
CA ALA A 199 34.98 -46.01 -51.22
C ALA A 199 34.57 -46.42 -49.80
N TYR A 200 34.99 -45.67 -48.78
CA TYR A 200 34.54 -45.84 -47.38
C TYR A 200 34.04 -44.51 -46.78
N TYR A 201 33.15 -44.60 -45.80
CA TYR A 201 32.55 -43.44 -45.14
C TYR A 201 33.55 -42.77 -44.20
N ASP A 202 33.78 -41.47 -44.37
CA ASP A 202 34.62 -40.65 -43.50
C ASP A 202 33.75 -39.91 -42.49
N ALA A 203 33.62 -40.51 -41.30
CA ALA A 203 32.82 -39.95 -40.22
C ALA A 203 33.40 -38.66 -39.66
N GLU A 204 34.73 -38.53 -39.63
CA GLU A 204 35.41 -37.37 -39.05
C GLU A 204 35.21 -36.13 -39.93
N LYS A 205 35.45 -36.26 -41.22
CA LYS A 205 35.25 -35.17 -42.19
C LYS A 205 33.78 -34.77 -42.29
N THR A 206 32.86 -35.72 -42.19
CA THR A 206 31.42 -35.44 -42.17
C THR A 206 31.03 -34.63 -40.93
N GLU A 207 31.52 -34.99 -39.74
CA GLU A 207 31.25 -34.22 -38.51
C GLU A 207 31.93 -32.86 -38.48
N GLN A 208 33.15 -32.73 -39.03
CA GLN A 208 33.82 -31.43 -39.17
C GLN A 208 33.00 -30.46 -40.04
N LEU A 209 32.47 -30.92 -41.18
CA LEU A 209 31.61 -30.11 -42.03
C LEU A 209 30.26 -29.78 -41.38
N ARG A 210 29.69 -30.70 -40.60
CA ARG A 210 28.49 -30.43 -39.80
C ARG A 210 28.73 -29.38 -38.73
N ALA A 211 29.87 -29.44 -38.03
CA ALA A 211 30.26 -28.43 -37.05
C ALA A 211 30.44 -27.05 -37.70
N ALA A 212 31.17 -26.99 -38.82
CA ALA A 212 31.33 -25.75 -39.58
C ALA A 212 29.98 -25.17 -40.05
N ALA A 213 29.03 -26.02 -40.47
CA ALA A 213 27.68 -25.59 -40.84
C ALA A 213 26.87 -25.00 -39.67
N ARG A 214 27.07 -25.50 -38.43
CA ARG A 214 26.47 -24.91 -37.23
C ARG A 214 27.07 -23.53 -36.92
N ASP A 215 28.38 -23.38 -37.07
CA ASP A 215 29.10 -22.16 -36.69
C ASP A 215 28.79 -20.97 -37.61
N VAL A 216 28.37 -21.23 -38.85
CA VAL A 216 27.93 -20.19 -39.80
C VAL A 216 26.62 -19.52 -39.38
N ILE A 217 25.78 -20.17 -38.56
CA ILE A 217 24.48 -19.63 -38.16
C ILE A 217 24.64 -18.60 -37.02
N PRO A 218 24.37 -17.29 -37.26
CA PRO A 218 24.47 -16.27 -36.24
C PRO A 218 23.33 -16.39 -35.22
N PRO A 219 23.55 -15.91 -33.96
CA PRO A 219 22.51 -15.85 -32.95
C PRO A 219 21.27 -15.10 -33.45
N GLN A 220 20.10 -15.73 -33.31
CA GLN A 220 18.83 -15.13 -33.72
C GLN A 220 18.31 -14.18 -32.64
N MET A 221 18.19 -12.90 -32.98
CA MET A 221 17.65 -11.88 -32.09
C MET A 221 16.13 -11.79 -32.25
N VAL A 222 15.40 -11.83 -31.13
CA VAL A 222 13.95 -11.62 -31.08
C VAL A 222 13.68 -10.37 -30.25
N THR A 223 12.83 -9.48 -30.76
CA THR A 223 12.38 -8.28 -30.05
C THR A 223 10.93 -8.47 -29.64
N VAL A 224 10.65 -8.29 -28.35
CA VAL A 224 9.30 -8.25 -27.79
C VAL A 224 9.01 -6.80 -27.41
N HIS A 225 7.92 -6.24 -27.91
CA HIS A 225 7.53 -4.84 -27.66
C HIS A 225 6.76 -4.69 -26.33
N LYS A 226 6.73 -3.48 -25.78
CA LYS A 226 5.92 -3.17 -24.61
C LYS A 226 4.43 -3.40 -24.95
N ASP A 227 3.67 -3.95 -24.01
CA ASP A 227 2.24 -4.28 -24.09
C ASP A 227 1.88 -5.39 -25.10
N GLU A 228 2.89 -6.00 -25.75
CA GLU A 228 2.71 -7.18 -26.60
C GLU A 228 2.21 -8.36 -25.76
N ILE A 229 1.22 -9.09 -26.28
CA ILE A 229 0.66 -10.27 -25.62
C ILE A 229 1.63 -11.44 -25.83
N ILE A 230 2.19 -11.94 -24.73
CA ILE A 230 3.13 -13.07 -24.75
C ILE A 230 2.37 -14.40 -24.76
N ILE A 231 1.33 -14.49 -23.92
CA ILE A 231 0.47 -15.66 -23.73
C ILE A 231 -0.96 -15.14 -23.51
N ARG A 232 -1.96 -15.76 -24.14
CA ARG A 232 -3.38 -15.51 -23.79
C ARG A 232 -3.85 -16.51 -22.75
N GLU A 233 -4.86 -16.10 -21.99
CA GLU A 233 -5.56 -17.02 -21.10
C GLU A 233 -6.11 -18.22 -21.88
N GLY A 234 -5.85 -19.43 -21.38
CA GLY A 234 -6.23 -20.69 -22.04
C GLY A 234 -5.20 -21.25 -23.02
N ASP A 235 -4.15 -20.51 -23.39
CA ASP A 235 -3.08 -21.03 -24.25
C ASP A 235 -2.18 -22.02 -23.48
N ILE A 236 -1.61 -23.00 -24.18
CA ILE A 236 -0.60 -23.89 -23.62
C ILE A 236 0.76 -23.19 -23.61
N VAL A 237 1.45 -23.21 -22.47
CA VAL A 237 2.77 -22.61 -22.30
C VAL A 237 3.83 -23.43 -23.04
N THR A 238 4.51 -22.81 -24.00
CA THR A 238 5.60 -23.41 -24.79
C THR A 238 6.97 -22.96 -24.27
N ALA A 239 8.03 -23.67 -24.65
CA ALA A 239 9.41 -23.25 -24.40
C ALA A 239 9.72 -21.82 -24.91
N GLU A 240 9.12 -21.41 -26.04
CA GLU A 240 9.27 -20.05 -26.57
C GLU A 240 8.64 -19.00 -25.64
N HIS A 241 7.46 -19.30 -25.08
CA HIS A 241 6.83 -18.42 -24.10
C HIS A 241 7.69 -18.28 -22.85
N LEU A 242 8.25 -19.37 -22.33
CA LEU A 242 9.16 -19.34 -21.17
C LEU A 242 10.42 -18.52 -21.46
N ALA A 243 11.01 -18.65 -22.66
CA ALA A 243 12.16 -17.87 -23.07
C ALA A 243 11.85 -16.35 -23.10
N LYS A 244 10.68 -15.95 -23.63
CA LYS A 244 10.21 -14.56 -23.60
C LYS A 244 9.99 -14.06 -22.17
N LEU A 245 9.33 -14.85 -21.32
CA LEU A 245 9.10 -14.51 -19.89
C LEU A 245 10.42 -14.35 -19.12
N GLN A 246 11.40 -15.21 -19.38
CA GLN A 246 12.71 -15.15 -18.75
C GLN A 246 13.53 -13.95 -19.23
N ALA A 247 13.51 -13.64 -20.53
CA ALA A 247 14.16 -12.46 -21.09
C ALA A 247 13.57 -11.14 -20.55
N LEU A 248 12.25 -11.11 -20.32
CA LEU A 248 11.57 -9.98 -19.70
C LEU A 248 11.84 -9.87 -18.19
N GLY A 249 12.35 -10.93 -17.56
CA GLY A 249 12.58 -11.01 -16.11
C GLY A 249 11.31 -11.30 -15.31
N LEU A 250 10.27 -11.85 -15.95
CA LEU A 250 8.99 -12.17 -15.32
C LEU A 250 9.00 -13.54 -14.61
N ALA A 251 9.91 -14.44 -15.01
CA ALA A 251 10.07 -15.76 -14.39
C ALA A 251 10.72 -15.69 -12.99
N ARG A 252 11.71 -14.80 -12.80
CA ARG A 252 12.35 -14.49 -11.52
C ARG A 252 12.80 -13.02 -11.52
N PRO A 253 11.89 -12.07 -11.22
CA PRO A 253 12.24 -10.66 -11.19
C PRO A 253 13.25 -10.42 -10.07
N PRO A 254 14.39 -9.76 -10.36
CA PRO A 254 15.27 -9.29 -9.29
C PRO A 254 14.49 -8.30 -8.41
N LEU A 255 14.74 -8.32 -7.10
CA LEU A 255 14.14 -7.35 -6.19
C LEU A 255 14.49 -5.93 -6.69
N PRO A 256 13.49 -5.03 -6.83
CA PRO A 256 13.70 -3.67 -7.33
C PRO A 256 14.34 -2.80 -6.25
N PHE A 257 15.59 -3.10 -5.88
CA PHE A 257 16.29 -2.50 -4.74
C PHE A 257 16.34 -0.97 -4.82
N ARG A 258 16.53 -0.40 -6.02
CA ARG A 258 16.53 1.06 -6.22
C ARG A 258 15.18 1.69 -5.91
N SER A 259 14.08 1.09 -6.37
CA SER A 259 12.73 1.59 -6.11
C SER A 259 12.38 1.44 -4.62
N ILE A 260 12.70 0.29 -4.01
CA ILE A 260 12.49 0.07 -2.57
C ILE A 260 13.31 1.06 -1.74
N ALA A 261 14.59 1.25 -2.06
CA ALA A 261 15.46 2.19 -1.35
C ALA A 261 14.99 3.64 -1.51
N GLY A 262 14.54 4.03 -2.71
CA GLY A 262 13.96 5.36 -2.96
C GLY A 262 12.67 5.58 -2.16
N THR A 263 11.76 4.61 -2.17
CA THR A 263 10.52 4.63 -1.38
C THR A 263 10.82 4.71 0.12
N ALA A 264 11.74 3.88 0.61
CA ALA A 264 12.19 3.88 2.00
C ALA A 264 12.80 5.24 2.39
N LEU A 265 13.65 5.83 1.55
CA LEU A 265 14.24 7.14 1.82
C LEU A 265 13.17 8.24 1.90
N LEU A 266 12.19 8.23 0.99
CA LEU A 266 11.12 9.22 0.97
C LEU A 266 10.18 9.06 2.18
N VAL A 267 9.83 7.83 2.55
CA VAL A 267 9.05 7.54 3.77
C VAL A 267 9.81 8.02 5.01
N ALA A 268 11.12 7.75 5.12
CA ALA A 268 11.94 8.25 6.22
C ALA A 268 11.96 9.78 6.28
N LEU A 269 12.06 10.45 5.13
CA LEU A 269 12.02 11.91 5.04
C LEU A 269 10.67 12.46 5.52
N LEU A 270 9.55 11.91 5.04
CA LEU A 270 8.20 12.35 5.43
C LEU A 270 7.94 12.12 6.92
N MET A 271 8.33 10.95 7.45
CA MET A 271 8.27 10.68 8.89
C MET A 271 9.15 11.66 9.68
N GLY A 272 10.34 11.97 9.18
CA GLY A 272 11.26 12.95 9.77
C GLY A 272 10.65 14.36 9.82
N VAL A 273 9.96 14.79 8.77
CA VAL A 273 9.26 16.09 8.73
C VAL A 273 8.14 16.14 9.78
N VAL A 274 7.27 15.13 9.84
CA VAL A 274 6.18 15.06 10.83
C VAL A 274 6.75 15.04 12.26
N TYR A 275 7.78 14.22 12.50
CA TYR A 275 8.42 14.14 13.82
C TYR A 275 9.11 15.44 14.23
N LEU A 276 9.81 16.11 13.30
CA LEU A 276 10.45 17.40 13.56
C LEU A 276 9.41 18.49 13.85
N TYR A 277 8.29 18.49 13.12
CA TYR A 277 7.16 19.38 13.37
C TYR A 277 6.60 19.18 14.78
N LEU A 278 6.31 17.93 15.16
CA LEU A 278 5.86 17.57 16.50
C LEU A 278 6.85 18.04 17.58
N ARG A 279 8.15 17.76 17.39
CA ARG A 279 9.18 18.14 18.38
C ARG A 279 9.32 19.66 18.54
N ARG A 280 9.06 20.46 17.50
CA ARG A 280 9.17 21.92 17.57
C ARG A 280 7.89 22.61 18.03
N GLN A 281 6.74 22.22 17.49
CA GLN A 281 5.48 22.93 17.69
C GLN A 281 4.57 22.28 18.75
N HIS A 282 4.69 20.97 18.99
CA HIS A 282 3.81 20.23 19.90
C HIS A 282 4.61 19.23 20.74
N ARG A 283 5.48 19.76 21.62
CA ARG A 283 6.38 18.95 22.46
C ARG A 283 5.62 17.96 23.36
N GLU A 284 4.42 18.31 23.80
CA GLU A 284 3.54 17.46 24.59
C GLU A 284 3.12 16.21 23.82
N ILE A 285 2.68 16.37 22.57
CA ILE A 285 2.32 15.25 21.68
C ILE A 285 3.56 14.38 21.38
N ALA A 286 4.71 15.00 21.09
CA ALA A 286 5.96 14.28 20.88
C ALA A 286 6.45 13.52 22.13
N GLY A 287 6.10 14.03 23.31
CA GLY A 287 6.42 13.47 24.61
C GLY A 287 5.54 12.29 25.00
N ASN A 288 4.32 12.21 24.47
CA ASN A 288 3.31 11.22 24.85
C ASN A 288 3.27 10.03 23.88
N GLU A 289 3.67 8.85 24.34
CA GLU A 289 3.70 7.65 23.49
C GLU A 289 2.32 7.22 22.99
N LYS A 290 1.26 7.41 23.79
CA LYS A 290 -0.11 7.07 23.40
C LYS A 290 -0.56 7.91 22.20
N LEU A 291 -0.28 9.22 22.22
CA LEU A 291 -0.65 10.11 21.12
C LEU A 291 0.15 9.83 19.83
N LEU A 292 1.42 9.43 19.96
CA LEU A 292 2.22 8.97 18.81
C LEU A 292 1.68 7.66 18.22
N TYR A 293 1.27 6.71 19.07
CA TYR A 293 0.64 5.46 18.59
C TYR A 293 -0.71 5.72 17.93
N LEU A 294 -1.51 6.65 18.47
CA LEU A 294 -2.76 7.09 17.83
C LEU A 294 -2.49 7.66 16.44
N LEU A 295 -1.52 8.58 16.32
CA LEU A 295 -1.16 9.17 15.04
C LEU A 295 -0.71 8.10 14.04
N ALA A 296 0.17 7.18 14.47
CA ALA A 296 0.63 6.07 13.65
C ALA A 296 -0.53 5.16 13.20
N LEU A 297 -1.45 4.84 14.11
CA LEU A 297 -2.63 4.01 13.84
C LEU A 297 -3.55 4.65 12.82
N VAL A 298 -3.87 5.95 12.97
CA VAL A 298 -4.72 6.69 12.02
C VAL A 298 -4.08 6.70 10.63
N VAL A 299 -2.79 7.04 10.54
CA VAL A 299 -2.05 7.09 9.26
C VAL A 299 -2.02 5.71 8.60
N ILE A 300 -1.60 4.65 9.32
CA ILE A 300 -1.52 3.29 8.78
C ILE A 300 -2.90 2.82 8.33
N THR A 301 -3.93 2.97 9.16
CA THR A 301 -5.25 2.40 8.86
C THR A 301 -5.88 3.07 7.65
N VAL A 302 -5.79 4.40 7.56
CA VAL A 302 -6.34 5.14 6.41
C VAL A 302 -5.56 4.86 5.13
N LEU A 303 -4.22 4.77 5.19
CA LEU A 303 -3.41 4.40 4.01
C LEU A 303 -3.63 2.94 3.61
N ALA A 304 -3.72 2.01 4.55
CA ALA A 304 -4.01 0.61 4.25
C ALA A 304 -5.39 0.46 3.60
N PHE A 305 -6.40 1.17 4.11
CA PHE A 305 -7.72 1.20 3.50
C PHE A 305 -7.71 1.86 2.12
N SER A 306 -6.96 2.96 1.95
CA SER A 306 -6.75 3.58 0.64
C SER A 306 -6.08 2.61 -0.34
N LYS A 307 -5.09 1.83 0.12
CA LYS A 307 -4.43 0.81 -0.70
C LYS A 307 -5.40 -0.28 -1.12
N MET A 308 -6.26 -0.73 -0.21
CA MET A 308 -7.29 -1.71 -0.49
C MET A 308 -8.24 -1.22 -1.58
N LEU A 309 -8.64 0.06 -1.55
CA LEU A 309 -9.49 0.66 -2.59
C LEU A 309 -8.78 0.72 -3.95
N VAL A 310 -7.53 1.19 -3.98
CA VAL A 310 -6.72 1.27 -5.21
C VAL A 310 -6.46 -0.13 -5.80
N ALA A 311 -6.36 -1.16 -4.96
CA ALA A 311 -6.16 -2.53 -5.41
C ALA A 311 -7.42 -3.17 -6.05
N ILE A 312 -8.59 -2.51 -6.01
CA ILE A 312 -9.82 -3.04 -6.62
C ILE A 312 -9.70 -2.98 -8.14
N ARG A 313 -9.41 -4.11 -8.77
CA ARG A 313 -9.45 -4.28 -10.23
C ARG A 313 -10.81 -4.79 -10.67
N VAL A 314 -11.56 -3.97 -11.41
CA VAL A 314 -12.84 -4.38 -12.02
C VAL A 314 -12.55 -4.97 -13.40
N GLY A 315 -12.53 -6.31 -13.50
CA GLY A 315 -12.11 -7.01 -14.73
C GLY A 315 -12.90 -6.65 -16.00
N GLN A 316 -14.14 -6.21 -15.86
CA GLN A 316 -14.96 -5.77 -16.99
C GLN A 316 -14.67 -4.32 -17.44
N TRP A 317 -14.10 -3.47 -16.55
CA TRP A 317 -13.91 -2.02 -16.77
C TRP A 317 -12.54 -1.57 -16.19
N PRO A 318 -11.41 -1.88 -16.86
CA PRO A 318 -10.07 -1.57 -16.36
C PRO A 318 -9.85 -0.09 -16.10
N GLU A 319 -10.38 0.78 -16.99
CA GLU A 319 -10.30 2.24 -16.86
C GLU A 319 -10.95 2.78 -15.58
N PHE A 320 -11.93 2.07 -15.03
CA PHE A 320 -12.57 2.45 -13.76
C PHE A 320 -11.71 2.11 -12.55
N GLY A 321 -10.94 1.00 -12.62
CA GLY A 321 -9.98 0.61 -11.59
C GLY A 321 -8.90 1.68 -11.39
N ASP A 322 -8.41 2.25 -12.50
CA ASP A 322 -7.39 3.30 -12.48
C ASP A 322 -7.87 4.58 -11.79
N LEU A 323 -9.19 4.81 -11.69
CA LEU A 323 -9.78 5.97 -11.03
C LEU A 323 -10.00 5.79 -9.53
N MET A 324 -9.82 4.57 -8.98
CA MET A 324 -10.06 4.27 -7.56
C MET A 324 -9.20 5.10 -6.59
N GLY A 325 -8.09 5.67 -7.07
CA GLY A 325 -7.30 6.63 -6.29
C GLY A 325 -8.10 7.85 -5.81
N TYR A 326 -9.15 8.26 -6.53
CA TYR A 326 -10.03 9.35 -6.11
C TYR A 326 -10.92 8.99 -4.91
N ALA A 327 -11.10 7.71 -4.60
CA ALA A 327 -11.89 7.24 -3.46
C ALA A 327 -11.09 7.19 -2.14
N ALA A 328 -9.77 7.39 -2.18
CA ALA A 328 -8.88 7.31 -1.01
C ALA A 328 -9.26 8.36 0.07
N PRO A 329 -9.73 7.96 1.26
CA PRO A 329 -10.35 8.86 2.23
C PRO A 329 -9.31 9.59 3.11
N LEU A 330 -8.35 10.27 2.50
CA LEU A 330 -7.33 11.05 3.23
C LEU A 330 -7.94 12.16 4.11
N ALA A 331 -9.13 12.65 3.75
CA ALA A 331 -9.87 13.58 4.60
C ALA A 331 -10.32 12.97 5.93
N ALA A 332 -10.55 11.65 6.01
CA ALA A 332 -10.81 11.00 7.29
C ALA A 332 -9.60 11.09 8.22
N ALA A 333 -8.38 10.84 7.71
CA ALA A 333 -7.17 11.01 8.52
C ALA A 333 -7.00 12.46 8.98
N GLY A 334 -7.20 13.42 8.08
CA GLY A 334 -7.15 14.84 8.42
C GLY A 334 -8.14 15.21 9.53
N MET A 335 -9.41 14.84 9.39
CA MET A 335 -10.43 15.12 10.39
C MET A 335 -10.15 14.44 11.74
N LEU A 336 -9.77 13.16 11.73
CA LEU A 336 -9.44 12.41 12.95
C LEU A 336 -8.26 13.03 13.70
N VAL A 337 -7.17 13.38 13.00
CA VAL A 337 -6.00 14.03 13.62
C VAL A 337 -6.36 15.44 14.11
N ALA A 338 -7.20 16.17 13.38
CA ALA A 338 -7.63 17.51 13.79
C ALA A 338 -8.49 17.49 15.06
N ILE A 339 -9.38 16.52 15.20
CA ILE A 339 -10.30 16.39 16.34
C ILE A 339 -9.60 15.80 17.58
N LEU A 340 -8.73 14.81 17.38
CA LEU A 340 -8.11 14.07 18.49
C LEU A 340 -6.77 14.64 18.96
N LEU A 341 -6.06 15.38 18.10
CA LEU A 341 -4.71 15.88 18.38
C LEU A 341 -4.62 17.40 18.18
N ASP A 342 -4.51 17.84 16.93
CA ASP A 342 -4.37 19.27 16.59
C ASP A 342 -4.63 19.53 15.09
N PRO A 343 -5.39 20.57 14.73
CA PRO A 343 -5.67 20.90 13.32
C PRO A 343 -4.44 21.26 12.49
N ARG A 344 -3.41 21.91 13.06
CA ARG A 344 -2.19 22.30 12.32
C ARG A 344 -1.33 21.08 12.04
N LEU A 345 -1.20 20.17 13.00
CA LEU A 345 -0.58 18.86 12.79
C LEU A 345 -1.28 18.08 11.68
N ALA A 346 -2.62 18.08 11.69
CA ALA A 346 -3.42 17.35 10.70
C ALA A 346 -3.11 17.79 9.26
N VAL A 347 -2.89 19.09 9.01
CA VAL A 347 -2.48 19.59 7.68
C VAL A 347 -1.14 18.99 7.23
N VAL A 348 -0.14 18.95 8.13
CA VAL A 348 1.19 18.38 7.83
C VAL A 348 1.09 16.88 7.53
N VAL A 349 0.26 16.17 8.31
CA VAL A 349 0.02 14.73 8.13
C VAL A 349 -0.70 14.46 6.81
N VAL A 350 -1.74 15.23 6.47
CA VAL A 350 -2.44 15.12 5.18
C VAL A 350 -1.49 15.38 4.02
N ALA A 351 -0.64 16.42 4.08
CA ALA A 351 0.38 16.68 3.06
C ALA A 351 1.31 15.48 2.86
N ALA A 352 1.83 14.89 3.94
CA ALA A 352 2.69 13.71 3.87
C ALA A 352 1.95 12.50 3.29
N MET A 353 0.70 12.26 3.74
CA MET A 353 -0.13 11.16 3.25
C MET A 353 -0.50 11.31 1.77
N SER A 354 -0.72 12.54 1.28
CA SER A 354 -0.97 12.79 -0.14
C SER A 354 0.20 12.41 -1.02
N ILE A 355 1.43 12.69 -0.58
CA ILE A 355 2.65 12.26 -1.30
C ILE A 355 2.75 10.73 -1.32
N LEU A 356 2.48 10.07 -0.18
CA LEU A 356 2.44 8.61 -0.11
C LEU A 356 1.35 8.02 -1.02
N LEU A 357 0.18 8.67 -1.10
CA LEU A 357 -0.91 8.26 -1.99
C LEU A 357 -0.51 8.30 -3.47
N ALA A 358 0.20 9.34 -3.92
CA ALA A 358 0.76 9.37 -5.28
C ALA A 358 1.66 8.16 -5.52
N MET A 359 2.57 7.85 -4.59
CA MET A 359 3.46 6.68 -4.72
C MET A 359 2.68 5.36 -4.78
N MET A 360 1.57 5.27 -4.07
CA MET A 360 0.67 4.11 -4.04
C MET A 360 -0.25 4.00 -5.26
N THR A 361 -0.20 4.96 -6.18
CA THR A 361 -1.02 5.04 -7.40
C THR A 361 -0.11 5.28 -8.61
N GLU A 362 0.97 4.52 -8.70
CA GLU A 362 1.96 4.58 -9.79
C GLU A 362 2.59 5.97 -10.05
N ASN A 363 2.68 6.81 -9.02
CA ASN A 363 3.13 8.22 -9.06
C ASN A 363 2.20 9.18 -9.79
N ASP A 364 0.89 8.87 -9.85
CA ASP A 364 -0.10 9.79 -10.39
C ASP A 364 -0.44 10.92 -9.40
N PHE A 365 0.10 12.11 -9.67
CA PHE A 365 -0.08 13.30 -8.84
C PHE A 365 -1.52 13.80 -8.75
N ARG A 366 -2.42 13.36 -9.63
CA ARG A 366 -3.84 13.77 -9.60
C ARG A 366 -4.52 13.34 -8.31
N PHE A 367 -4.23 12.12 -7.85
CA PHE A 367 -4.79 11.60 -6.60
C PHE A 367 -4.21 12.28 -5.37
N ALA A 368 -2.90 12.59 -5.39
CA ALA A 368 -2.27 13.37 -4.33
C ALA A 368 -2.89 14.76 -4.19
N LEU A 369 -3.17 15.43 -5.32
CA LEU A 369 -3.78 16.76 -5.32
C LEU A 369 -5.20 16.72 -4.71
N VAL A 370 -6.05 15.79 -5.17
CA VAL A 370 -7.41 15.64 -4.63
C VAL A 370 -7.37 15.24 -3.16
N GLY A 371 -6.52 14.28 -2.79
CA GLY A 371 -6.33 13.86 -1.40
C GLY A 371 -5.85 14.99 -0.50
N PHE A 372 -4.94 15.85 -0.99
CA PHE A 372 -4.43 17.00 -0.25
C PHE A 372 -5.49 18.07 -0.05
N VAL A 373 -6.13 18.53 -1.13
CA VAL A 373 -7.11 19.62 -1.07
C VAL A 373 -8.37 19.18 -0.33
N GLY A 374 -8.86 17.97 -0.60
CA GLY A 374 -9.97 17.36 0.13
C GLY A 374 -9.64 17.14 1.60
N GLY A 375 -8.44 16.65 1.91
CA GLY A 375 -7.98 16.46 3.28
C GLY A 375 -7.83 17.76 4.05
N PHE A 376 -7.24 18.79 3.44
CA PHE A 376 -7.13 20.14 3.98
C PHE A 376 -8.51 20.75 4.26
N THR A 377 -9.45 20.57 3.32
CA THR A 377 -10.85 21.01 3.49
C THR A 377 -11.50 20.32 4.68
N GLY A 378 -11.31 19.01 4.83
CA GLY A 378 -11.79 18.24 5.97
C GLY A 378 -11.25 18.78 7.30
N VAL A 379 -9.94 18.98 7.40
CA VAL A 379 -9.26 19.55 8.58
C VAL A 379 -9.85 20.91 8.94
N TYR A 380 -9.94 21.83 7.98
CA TYR A 380 -10.43 23.17 8.22
C TYR A 380 -11.90 23.16 8.68
N SER A 381 -12.71 22.30 8.07
CA SER A 381 -14.15 22.17 8.37
C SER A 381 -14.43 21.69 9.80
N VAL A 382 -13.54 20.88 10.38
CA VAL A 382 -13.71 20.37 11.77
C VAL A 382 -12.90 21.13 12.81
N SER A 383 -12.08 22.10 12.39
CA SER A 383 -11.21 22.88 13.30
C SER A 383 -11.96 23.71 14.35
N ARG A 384 -13.25 23.97 14.15
CA ARG A 384 -14.14 24.67 15.08
C ARG A 384 -15.45 23.92 15.27
N LEU A 385 -15.34 22.64 15.60
CA LEU A 385 -16.49 21.78 15.81
C LEU A 385 -17.28 22.25 17.03
N SER A 386 -18.57 22.54 16.81
CA SER A 386 -19.51 23.00 17.83
C SER A 386 -20.76 22.13 17.91
N GLN A 387 -21.09 21.40 16.84
CA GLN A 387 -22.25 20.53 16.73
C GLN A 387 -21.88 19.24 15.99
N ARG A 388 -22.59 18.14 16.28
CA ARG A 388 -22.40 16.87 15.56
C ARG A 388 -22.66 17.00 14.04
N ALA A 389 -23.58 17.87 13.65
CA ALA A 389 -23.87 18.14 12.25
C ALA A 389 -22.65 18.70 11.48
N ASP A 390 -21.67 19.28 12.18
CA ASP A 390 -20.44 19.81 11.58
C ASP A 390 -19.62 18.71 10.91
N LEU A 391 -19.63 17.49 11.45
CA LEU A 391 -18.93 16.33 10.87
C LEU A 391 -19.55 15.88 9.53
N VAL A 392 -20.88 15.94 9.44
CA VAL A 392 -21.60 15.61 8.21
C VAL A 392 -21.39 16.71 7.17
N ARG A 393 -21.45 17.98 7.61
CA ARG A 393 -21.15 19.14 6.75
C ARG A 393 -19.72 19.12 6.22
N ALA A 394 -18.75 18.73 7.06
CA ALA A 394 -17.36 18.56 6.63
C ALA A 394 -17.26 17.56 5.46
N GLY A 395 -17.93 16.41 5.55
CA GLY A 395 -17.99 15.44 4.44
C GLY A 395 -18.58 16.01 3.16
N ALA A 396 -19.65 16.80 3.28
CA ALA A 396 -20.25 17.49 2.13
C ALA A 396 -19.31 18.55 1.51
N TYR A 397 -18.59 19.32 2.32
CA TYR A 397 -17.59 20.28 1.83
C TYR A 397 -16.43 19.56 1.12
N VAL A 398 -15.94 18.45 1.67
CA VAL A 398 -14.93 17.62 0.99
C VAL A 398 -15.45 17.09 -0.34
N ALA A 399 -16.70 16.60 -0.41
CA ALA A 399 -17.30 16.12 -1.65
C ALA A 399 -17.36 17.20 -2.74
N VAL A 400 -17.81 18.41 -2.39
CA VAL A 400 -17.90 19.55 -3.32
C VAL A 400 -16.51 19.99 -3.77
N VAL A 401 -15.55 20.13 -2.86
CA VAL A 401 -14.19 20.56 -3.21
C VAL A 401 -13.49 19.50 -4.06
N ASN A 402 -13.62 18.22 -3.72
CA ASN A 402 -13.10 17.13 -4.55
C ASN A 402 -13.69 17.17 -5.95
N ALA A 403 -15.01 17.39 -6.09
CA ALA A 403 -15.66 17.49 -7.38
C ALA A 403 -15.07 18.65 -8.23
N VAL A 404 -14.84 19.82 -7.62
CA VAL A 404 -14.23 20.98 -8.30
C VAL A 404 -12.78 20.68 -8.72
N VAL A 405 -11.98 20.08 -7.83
CA VAL A 405 -10.57 19.76 -8.14
C VAL A 405 -10.48 18.69 -9.23
N ILE A 406 -11.27 17.62 -9.15
CA ILE A 406 -11.33 16.55 -10.16
C ILE A 406 -11.74 17.13 -11.51
N PHE A 407 -12.76 17.99 -11.53
CA PHE A 407 -13.18 18.66 -12.75
C PHE A 407 -12.06 19.53 -13.34
N GLY A 408 -11.38 20.33 -12.52
CA GLY A 408 -10.24 21.14 -12.95
C GLY A 408 -9.08 20.32 -13.51
N VAL A 409 -8.73 19.21 -12.84
CA VAL A 409 -7.71 18.26 -13.32
C VAL A 409 -8.12 17.65 -14.65
N GLY A 410 -9.38 17.23 -14.79
CA GLY A 410 -9.91 16.66 -16.03
C GLY A 410 -9.81 17.61 -17.23
N LEU A 411 -10.11 18.89 -17.01
CA LEU A 411 -9.92 19.95 -18.02
C LEU A 411 -8.44 20.10 -18.43
N LEU A 412 -7.52 20.10 -17.46
CA LEU A 412 -6.08 20.21 -17.72
C LEU A 412 -5.53 19.02 -18.51
N THR A 413 -6.00 17.81 -18.20
CA THR A 413 -5.54 16.59 -18.87
C THR A 413 -6.28 16.29 -20.18
N GLN A 414 -7.21 17.16 -20.60
CA GLN A 414 -8.08 16.95 -21.78
C GLN A 414 -8.75 15.57 -21.76
N ALA A 415 -9.13 15.10 -20.56
CA ALA A 415 -9.71 13.78 -20.38
C ALA A 415 -11.10 13.73 -21.02
N SER A 416 -11.54 12.53 -21.43
CA SER A 416 -12.86 12.38 -22.05
C SER A 416 -13.96 12.86 -21.10
N TRP A 417 -14.92 13.62 -21.64
CA TRP A 417 -16.00 14.19 -20.84
C TRP A 417 -16.79 13.11 -20.10
N VAL A 418 -17.00 11.95 -20.73
CA VAL A 418 -17.75 10.83 -20.14
C VAL A 418 -17.02 10.24 -18.93
N LEU A 419 -15.73 9.92 -19.05
CA LEU A 419 -14.93 9.30 -17.98
C LEU A 419 -14.73 10.27 -16.80
N THR A 420 -14.46 11.54 -17.11
CA THR A 420 -14.19 12.60 -16.12
C THR A 420 -15.45 12.99 -15.34
N VAL A 421 -16.57 13.18 -16.03
CA VAL A 421 -17.80 13.74 -15.43
C VAL A 421 -18.63 12.68 -14.72
N THR A 422 -18.63 11.42 -15.18
CA THR A 422 -19.49 10.38 -14.57
C THR A 422 -18.77 9.54 -13.51
N SER A 423 -17.59 8.99 -13.79
CA SER A 423 -16.92 8.06 -12.87
C SER A 423 -16.01 8.76 -11.86
N SER A 424 -15.12 9.67 -12.28
CA SER A 424 -14.21 10.35 -11.36
C SER A 424 -14.94 11.26 -10.38
N LEU A 425 -15.96 12.00 -10.85
CA LEU A 425 -16.76 12.89 -10.01
C LEU A 425 -17.56 12.12 -8.94
N ALA A 426 -18.18 11.00 -9.33
CA ALA A 426 -18.90 10.13 -8.40
C ALA A 426 -17.98 9.59 -7.30
N LEU A 427 -16.76 9.16 -7.65
CA LEU A 427 -15.76 8.71 -6.68
C LEU A 427 -15.31 9.83 -5.74
N GLY A 428 -15.12 11.05 -6.25
CA GLY A 428 -14.77 12.21 -5.42
C GLY A 428 -15.87 12.62 -4.43
N ILE A 429 -17.14 12.53 -4.85
CA ILE A 429 -18.30 12.76 -3.97
C ILE A 429 -18.41 11.63 -2.94
N ALA A 430 -18.30 10.38 -3.38
CA ALA A 430 -18.30 9.21 -2.51
C ALA A 430 -17.18 9.29 -1.47
N ASN A 431 -15.99 9.80 -1.85
CA ASN A 431 -14.87 10.03 -0.93
C ASN A 431 -15.25 10.96 0.23
N GLY A 432 -15.94 12.08 -0.03
CA GLY A 432 -16.35 13.01 1.02
C GLY A 432 -17.32 12.37 2.02
N VAL A 433 -18.30 11.62 1.51
CA VAL A 433 -19.26 10.86 2.34
C VAL A 433 -18.55 9.77 3.13
N LEU A 434 -17.74 8.95 2.46
CA LEU A 434 -16.95 7.87 3.06
C LEU A 434 -16.01 8.41 4.14
N SER A 435 -15.36 9.54 3.90
CA SER A 435 -14.47 10.17 4.87
C SER A 435 -15.21 10.61 6.14
N SER A 436 -16.41 11.16 6.02
CA SER A 436 -17.24 11.52 7.17
C SER A 436 -17.73 10.28 7.93
N ILE A 437 -18.17 9.22 7.22
CA ILE A 437 -18.56 7.94 7.82
C ILE A 437 -17.40 7.32 8.61
N LEU A 438 -16.21 7.23 8.00
CA LEU A 438 -15.02 6.67 8.65
C LEU A 438 -14.59 7.49 9.87
N THR A 439 -14.65 8.82 9.77
CA THR A 439 -14.34 9.70 10.90
C THR A 439 -15.31 9.47 12.04
N ASN A 440 -16.62 9.60 11.78
CA ASN A 440 -17.65 9.46 12.81
C ASN A 440 -17.71 8.04 13.40
N GLY A 441 -17.51 7.01 12.56
CA GLY A 441 -17.50 5.62 12.98
C GLY A 441 -16.27 5.26 13.83
N SER A 442 -15.09 5.82 13.52
CA SER A 442 -13.85 5.48 14.23
C SER A 442 -13.64 6.29 15.51
N LEU A 443 -14.17 7.51 15.57
CA LEU A 443 -13.89 8.47 16.63
C LEU A 443 -14.18 7.92 18.05
N PRO A 444 -15.36 7.32 18.35
CA PRO A 444 -15.65 6.84 19.71
C PRO A 444 -14.69 5.74 20.17
N PHE A 445 -14.25 4.87 19.25
CA PHE A 445 -13.31 3.80 19.55
C PHE A 445 -11.91 4.36 19.86
N LEU A 446 -11.46 5.35 19.09
CA LEU A 446 -10.17 6.00 19.30
C LEU A 446 -10.16 6.82 20.60
N GLU A 447 -11.22 7.56 20.88
CA GLU A 447 -11.38 8.29 22.15
C GLU A 447 -11.28 7.36 23.35
N HIS A 448 -12.01 6.24 23.32
CA HIS A 448 -12.02 5.28 24.42
C HIS A 448 -10.67 4.57 24.58
N ALA A 449 -10.07 4.10 23.48
CA ALA A 449 -8.81 3.36 23.51
C ALA A 449 -7.62 4.22 23.98
N PHE A 450 -7.63 5.52 23.66
CA PHE A 450 -6.54 6.44 23.99
C PHE A 450 -6.85 7.38 25.18
N GLY A 451 -8.08 7.37 25.69
CA GLY A 451 -8.50 8.23 26.81
C GLY A 451 -8.51 9.72 26.46
N ILE A 452 -8.91 10.06 25.24
CA ILE A 452 -8.89 11.44 24.74
C ILE A 452 -10.28 12.06 24.87
N THR A 453 -10.32 13.27 25.43
CA THR A 453 -11.54 14.08 25.54
C THR A 453 -11.66 14.98 24.32
N SER A 454 -12.39 14.54 23.30
CA SER A 454 -12.63 15.37 22.11
C SER A 454 -13.83 16.30 22.27
N ALA A 455 -13.94 17.29 21.39
CA ALA A 455 -15.13 18.14 21.31
C ALA A 455 -16.43 17.32 21.08
N VAL A 456 -16.36 16.22 20.33
CA VAL A 456 -17.54 15.35 20.11
C VAL A 456 -17.97 14.66 21.40
N ARG A 457 -16.99 14.16 22.17
CA ARG A 457 -17.24 13.57 23.49
C ARG A 457 -17.81 14.59 24.48
N LEU A 458 -17.33 15.83 24.47
CA LEU A 458 -17.88 16.88 25.30
C LEU A 458 -19.32 17.24 24.90
N LEU A 459 -19.64 17.30 23.61
CA LEU A 459 -21.01 17.51 23.13
C LEU A 459 -21.96 16.37 23.52
N GLU A 460 -21.47 15.14 23.61
CA GLU A 460 -22.23 14.01 24.17
C GLU A 460 -22.59 14.25 25.62
N LEU A 461 -21.62 14.66 26.43
CA LEU A 461 -21.80 14.92 27.86
C LEU A 461 -22.67 16.15 28.11
N GLY A 462 -22.63 17.15 27.23
CA GLY A 462 -23.52 18.31 27.29
C GLY A 462 -24.99 18.02 26.97
N ASN A 463 -25.35 16.80 26.54
CA ASN A 463 -26.73 16.45 26.24
C ASN A 463 -27.54 16.29 27.55
N PRO A 464 -28.65 17.03 27.75
CA PRO A 464 -29.51 16.88 28.94
C PRO A 464 -30.09 15.47 29.14
N GLY A 465 -30.11 14.65 28.08
CA GLY A 465 -30.49 13.24 28.14
C GLY A 465 -29.45 12.32 28.82
N GLN A 466 -28.27 12.83 29.21
CA GLN A 466 -27.29 12.05 29.93
C GLN A 466 -27.83 11.61 31.30
N PRO A 467 -27.70 10.32 31.69
CA PRO A 467 -28.28 9.80 32.93
C PRO A 467 -27.92 10.61 34.17
N LEU A 468 -26.67 11.08 34.24
CA LEU A 468 -26.15 11.81 35.40
C LEU A 468 -26.69 13.24 35.49
N LEU A 469 -26.88 13.91 34.35
CA LEU A 469 -27.53 15.23 34.32
C LEU A 469 -29.02 15.14 34.59
N GLN A 470 -29.68 14.07 34.12
CA GLN A 470 -31.07 13.79 34.49
C GLN A 470 -31.22 13.55 35.99
N LYS A 471 -30.30 12.79 36.60
CA LYS A 471 -30.26 12.58 38.04
C LYS A 471 -30.10 13.90 38.80
N LEU A 472 -29.16 14.75 38.37
CA LEU A 472 -28.97 16.08 38.95
C LEU A 472 -30.25 16.94 38.85
N LEU A 473 -30.89 16.96 37.68
CA LEU A 473 -32.14 17.69 37.46
C LEU A 473 -33.29 17.19 38.36
N MET A 474 -33.41 15.88 38.57
CA MET A 474 -34.50 15.29 39.35
C MET A 474 -34.28 15.39 40.87
N GLU A 475 -33.05 15.14 41.33
CA GLU A 475 -32.75 15.04 42.77
C GLU A 475 -32.26 16.36 43.38
N ALA A 476 -31.64 17.24 42.59
CA ALA A 476 -31.11 18.56 43.02
C ALA A 476 -31.39 19.66 41.96
N PRO A 477 -32.67 19.99 41.70
CA PRO A 477 -33.06 20.91 40.62
C PRO A 477 -32.49 22.33 40.77
N GLY A 478 -32.31 22.80 42.00
CA GLY A 478 -31.71 24.11 42.27
C GLY A 478 -30.25 24.16 41.83
N THR A 479 -29.48 23.12 42.19
CA THR A 479 -28.10 22.94 41.75
C THR A 479 -28.00 22.77 40.23
N TYR A 480 -28.94 22.05 39.60
CA TYR A 480 -29.00 21.96 38.13
C TYR A 480 -29.15 23.34 37.48
N HIS A 481 -30.08 24.16 37.96
CA HIS A 481 -30.28 25.52 37.44
C HIS A 481 -29.09 26.43 37.67
N HIS A 482 -28.45 26.35 38.84
CA HIS A 482 -27.18 27.03 39.12
C HIS A 482 -26.10 26.64 38.11
N SER A 483 -25.89 25.33 37.91
CA SER A 483 -24.88 24.79 37.00
C SER A 483 -25.07 25.26 35.55
N LEU A 484 -26.30 25.44 35.07
CA LEU A 484 -26.59 26.00 33.76
C LEU A 484 -26.15 27.47 33.61
N ILE A 485 -26.31 28.28 34.66
CA ILE A 485 -25.89 29.69 34.64
C ILE A 485 -24.37 29.78 34.70
N VAL A 486 -23.73 29.00 35.58
CA VAL A 486 -22.27 28.87 35.67
C VAL A 486 -21.70 28.45 34.31
N ALA A 487 -22.32 27.50 33.63
CA ALA A 487 -21.90 27.06 32.30
C ALA A 487 -21.93 28.18 31.25
N ASN A 488 -22.96 29.04 31.26
CA ASN A 488 -23.04 30.18 30.35
C ASN A 488 -21.96 31.24 30.64
N LEU A 489 -21.67 31.48 31.93
CA LEU A 489 -20.60 32.37 32.36
C LEU A 489 -19.24 31.83 31.92
N ALA A 490 -18.98 30.57 32.25
CA ALA A 490 -17.74 29.87 31.96
C ALA A 490 -17.47 29.79 30.45
N GLU A 491 -18.48 29.46 29.64
CA GLU A 491 -18.36 29.44 28.17
C GLU A 491 -17.96 30.82 27.62
N ALA A 492 -18.67 31.88 28.04
CA ALA A 492 -18.41 33.24 27.56
C ALA A 492 -17.03 33.76 27.97
N ALA A 493 -16.60 33.44 29.19
CA ALA A 493 -15.28 33.80 29.70
C ALA A 493 -14.17 33.04 28.98
N ALA A 494 -14.32 31.72 28.80
CA ALA A 494 -13.35 30.89 28.09
C ALA A 494 -13.17 31.33 26.63
N GLN A 495 -14.25 31.67 25.93
CA GLN A 495 -14.17 32.25 24.58
C GLN A 495 -13.38 33.56 24.56
N ALA A 496 -13.56 34.43 25.56
CA ALA A 496 -12.90 35.74 25.63
C ALA A 496 -11.37 35.65 25.81
N VAL A 497 -10.88 34.56 26.41
CA VAL A 497 -9.45 34.34 26.69
C VAL A 497 -8.80 33.27 25.80
N GLY A 498 -9.56 32.65 24.89
CA GLY A 498 -9.06 31.57 24.04
C GLY A 498 -8.73 30.29 24.81
N ALA A 499 -9.51 30.00 25.86
CA ALA A 499 -9.57 28.71 26.54
C ALA A 499 -10.60 27.79 25.85
N ASP A 500 -10.63 26.52 26.20
CA ASP A 500 -11.62 25.56 25.70
C ASP A 500 -13.00 25.86 26.31
N ALA A 501 -13.80 26.61 25.56
CA ALA A 501 -15.13 27.02 25.97
C ALA A 501 -16.12 25.87 26.10
N LEU A 502 -15.95 24.81 25.30
CA LEU A 502 -16.82 23.65 25.35
C LEU A 502 -16.53 22.82 26.60
N LEU A 503 -15.25 22.64 26.93
CA LEU A 503 -14.84 21.99 28.18
C LEU A 503 -15.31 22.79 29.39
N ALA A 504 -15.11 24.11 29.41
CA ALA A 504 -15.58 24.95 30.51
C ALA A 504 -17.11 24.82 30.71
N ARG A 505 -17.89 24.91 29.62
CA ARG A 505 -19.35 24.76 29.65
C ARG A 505 -19.79 23.39 30.19
N VAL A 506 -19.23 22.32 29.64
CA VAL A 506 -19.62 20.95 30.00
C VAL A 506 -19.14 20.64 31.40
N GLY A 507 -17.92 21.04 31.77
CA GLY A 507 -17.40 20.94 33.13
C GLY A 507 -18.32 21.60 34.15
N SER A 508 -18.84 22.80 33.86
CA SER A 508 -19.83 23.47 34.71
C SER A 508 -21.15 22.70 34.86
N TYR A 509 -21.59 21.91 33.88
CA TYR A 509 -22.79 21.08 34.07
C TYR A 509 -22.60 19.99 35.13
N TYR A 510 -21.35 19.55 35.31
CA TYR A 510 -21.02 18.45 36.19
C TYR A 510 -20.33 18.86 37.49
N HIS A 511 -19.82 20.10 37.61
CA HIS A 511 -18.96 20.51 38.73
C HIS A 511 -19.55 20.19 40.12
N ASP A 512 -20.87 20.23 40.22
CA ASP A 512 -21.64 20.15 41.44
C ASP A 512 -22.43 18.84 41.63
N ILE A 513 -22.19 17.81 40.80
CA ILE A 513 -22.99 16.57 40.84
C ILE A 513 -22.95 15.83 42.17
N GLY A 514 -21.91 16.03 42.99
CA GLY A 514 -21.83 15.41 44.31
C GLY A 514 -22.92 15.89 45.27
N LYS A 515 -23.51 17.07 45.04
CA LYS A 515 -24.61 17.60 45.85
C LYS A 515 -25.85 16.70 45.81
N VAL A 516 -25.98 15.86 44.77
CA VAL A 516 -27.04 14.84 44.63
C VAL A 516 -27.06 13.84 45.80
N LYS A 517 -25.92 13.56 46.47
CA LYS A 517 -25.94 12.66 47.64
C LYS A 517 -26.71 13.26 48.82
N ARG A 518 -26.72 14.59 48.98
CA ARG A 518 -27.29 15.30 50.14
C ARG A 518 -27.91 16.65 49.75
N PRO A 519 -28.89 16.69 48.83
CA PRO A 519 -29.35 17.91 48.19
C PRO A 519 -29.89 18.95 49.18
N TYR A 520 -30.59 18.51 50.24
CA TYR A 520 -31.19 19.38 51.26
C TYR A 520 -30.19 20.22 52.07
N PHE A 521 -28.90 19.86 52.09
CA PHE A 521 -27.86 20.66 52.76
C PHE A 521 -27.35 21.83 51.91
N PHE A 522 -27.78 21.95 50.65
CA PHE A 522 -27.37 23.04 49.77
C PHE A 522 -28.53 24.02 49.58
N ILE A 523 -28.28 25.30 49.86
CA ILE A 523 -29.31 26.35 49.98
C ILE A 523 -30.15 26.51 48.71
N GLU A 524 -29.54 26.31 47.54
CA GLU A 524 -30.22 26.42 46.26
C GLU A 524 -31.30 25.35 46.04
N ASN A 525 -31.25 24.23 46.79
CA ASN A 525 -32.26 23.17 46.73
C ASN A 525 -33.28 23.24 47.88
N GLN A 526 -33.14 24.18 48.80
CA GLN A 526 -34.07 24.32 49.93
C GLN A 526 -35.32 25.08 49.50
N VAL A 527 -36.49 24.46 49.64
CA VAL A 527 -37.80 25.08 49.32
C VAL A 527 -38.62 25.24 50.60
N GLY A 528 -38.63 26.45 51.17
CA GLY A 528 -39.58 26.84 52.23
C GLY A 528 -39.45 26.12 53.58
N GLY A 529 -38.32 25.47 53.87
CA GLY A 529 -38.04 24.76 55.13
C GLY A 529 -36.94 25.42 55.98
N GLU A 530 -36.75 24.93 57.21
CA GLU A 530 -35.62 25.32 58.07
C GLU A 530 -34.29 24.82 57.50
N ASN A 531 -33.24 25.64 57.57
CA ASN A 531 -31.91 25.26 57.09
C ASN A 531 -31.31 24.18 58.03
N PRO A 532 -30.98 22.97 57.55
CA PRO A 532 -30.42 21.90 58.38
C PRO A 532 -29.10 22.31 59.06
N HIS A 533 -28.37 23.27 58.50
CA HIS A 533 -27.15 23.82 59.10
C HIS A 533 -27.36 24.59 60.41
N ASP A 534 -28.59 24.95 60.75
CA ASP A 534 -28.92 25.59 62.03
C ASP A 534 -28.94 24.59 63.20
N LYS A 535 -29.06 23.29 62.89
CA LYS A 535 -29.19 22.20 63.88
C LYS A 535 -27.90 21.41 64.10
N ILE A 536 -26.80 21.80 63.46
CA ILE A 536 -25.51 21.09 63.50
C ILE A 536 -24.35 22.05 63.76
N SER A 537 -23.21 21.50 64.20
CA SER A 537 -22.01 22.30 64.45
C SER A 537 -21.41 22.86 63.16
N PRO A 538 -20.67 23.99 63.21
CA PRO A 538 -19.97 24.53 62.05
C PRO A 538 -19.00 23.52 61.41
N ALA A 539 -18.28 22.75 62.21
CA ALA A 539 -17.36 21.72 61.72
C ALA A 539 -18.10 20.60 60.95
N LEU A 540 -19.25 20.15 61.44
CA LEU A 540 -20.07 19.16 60.72
C LEU A 540 -20.67 19.74 59.44
N SER A 541 -21.06 21.01 59.45
CA SER A 541 -21.53 21.72 58.26
C SER A 541 -20.46 21.77 57.17
N VAL A 542 -19.23 22.14 57.54
CA VAL A 542 -18.08 22.14 56.63
C VAL A 542 -17.83 20.75 56.07
N LEU A 543 -17.81 19.70 56.91
CA LEU A 543 -17.57 18.33 56.44
C LEU A 543 -18.63 17.89 55.40
N ILE A 544 -19.90 18.23 55.63
CA ILE A 544 -20.97 17.91 54.67
C ILE A 544 -20.77 18.70 53.37
N LEU A 545 -20.48 20.01 53.47
CA LEU A 545 -20.26 20.85 52.29
C LEU A 545 -19.03 20.40 51.51
N THR A 546 -17.87 20.20 52.11
CA THR A 546 -16.66 19.79 51.37
C THR A 546 -16.78 18.38 50.78
N SER A 547 -17.61 17.50 51.35
CA SER A 547 -17.80 16.14 50.84
C SER A 547 -18.37 16.08 49.42
N HIS A 548 -19.09 17.10 48.94
CA HIS A 548 -19.67 17.07 47.59
C HIS A 548 -18.60 17.01 46.50
N VAL A 549 -17.40 17.54 46.73
CA VAL A 549 -16.29 17.46 45.77
C VAL A 549 -15.86 16.00 45.61
N LYS A 550 -15.58 15.32 46.72
CA LYS A 550 -15.17 13.90 46.73
C LYS A 550 -16.27 12.99 46.19
N ASP A 551 -17.51 13.21 46.62
CA ASP A 551 -18.68 12.47 46.14
C ASP A 551 -18.92 12.70 44.64
N GLY A 552 -18.66 13.91 44.16
CA GLY A 552 -18.74 14.25 42.74
C GLY A 552 -17.67 13.55 41.91
N VAL A 553 -16.42 13.53 42.38
CA VAL A 553 -15.32 12.81 41.73
C VAL A 553 -15.59 11.30 41.68
N GLU A 554 -16.07 10.71 42.79
CA GLU A 554 -16.47 9.30 42.84
C GLU A 554 -17.55 9.01 41.79
N MET A 555 -18.63 9.79 41.79
CA MET A 555 -19.75 9.64 40.87
C MET A 555 -19.32 9.84 39.39
N ALA A 556 -18.44 10.80 39.13
CA ALA A 556 -17.88 11.06 37.81
C ALA A 556 -17.07 9.86 37.29
N ARG A 557 -16.23 9.26 38.14
CA ARG A 557 -15.42 8.08 37.80
C ARG A 557 -16.27 6.83 37.58
N GLU A 558 -17.29 6.61 38.42
CA GLU A 558 -18.27 5.53 38.23
C GLU A 558 -18.96 5.62 36.86
N HIS A 559 -19.30 6.84 36.42
CA HIS A 559 -19.94 7.10 35.14
C HIS A 559 -18.94 7.26 33.98
N LYS A 560 -17.64 7.01 34.22
CA LYS A 560 -16.56 7.11 33.22
C LYS A 560 -16.53 8.46 32.52
N LEU A 561 -16.74 9.54 33.28
CA LEU A 561 -16.52 10.88 32.78
C LEU A 561 -15.02 11.09 32.43
N PRO A 562 -14.71 11.86 31.39
CA PRO A 562 -13.33 12.13 31.01
C PRO A 562 -12.57 12.92 32.09
N GLU A 563 -11.27 12.67 32.23
CA GLU A 563 -10.44 13.26 33.29
C GLU A 563 -10.52 14.79 33.37
N PRO A 564 -10.52 15.57 32.27
CA PRO A 564 -10.65 17.03 32.37
C PRO A 564 -11.95 17.50 33.04
N VAL A 565 -13.05 16.74 32.92
CA VAL A 565 -14.31 17.04 33.60
C VAL A 565 -14.22 16.66 35.08
N VAL A 566 -13.58 15.53 35.39
CA VAL A 566 -13.31 15.09 36.77
C VAL A 566 -12.43 16.11 37.50
N GLU A 567 -11.40 16.62 36.85
CA GLU A 567 -10.51 17.64 37.38
C GLU A 567 -11.25 18.95 37.68
N ILE A 568 -12.18 19.37 36.81
CA ILE A 568 -13.03 20.54 37.09
C ILE A 568 -13.90 20.30 38.33
N ILE A 569 -14.49 19.11 38.48
CA ILE A 569 -15.26 18.76 39.69
C ILE A 569 -14.36 18.82 40.93
N GLU A 570 -13.15 18.29 40.85
CA GLU A 570 -12.21 18.27 41.98
C GLU A 570 -11.71 19.67 42.36
N GLN A 571 -11.47 20.53 41.37
CA GLN A 571 -10.72 21.79 41.54
C GLN A 571 -11.59 23.05 41.63
N HIS A 572 -12.89 22.99 41.31
CA HIS A 572 -13.71 24.20 41.18
C HIS A 572 -13.82 25.06 42.45
N HIS A 573 -13.56 24.50 43.64
CA HIS A 573 -13.42 25.27 44.88
C HIS A 573 -11.98 25.50 45.34
N GLY A 574 -11.01 24.80 44.74
CA GLY A 574 -9.60 24.87 45.13
C GLY A 574 -9.42 24.62 46.62
N THR A 575 -8.69 25.50 47.30
CA THR A 575 -8.48 25.46 48.76
C THR A 575 -9.20 26.60 49.47
N SER A 576 -10.29 27.09 48.89
CA SER A 576 -11.00 28.27 49.37
C SER A 576 -11.51 28.11 50.80
N LEU A 577 -11.57 29.20 51.56
CA LEU A 577 -12.16 29.21 52.90
C LEU A 577 -13.69 29.21 52.86
N ILE A 578 -14.33 28.37 53.67
CA ILE A 578 -15.78 28.37 53.89
C ILE A 578 -16.11 29.43 54.96
N THR A 579 -16.07 30.69 54.51
CA THR A 579 -16.06 31.89 55.36
C THR A 579 -17.21 31.96 56.37
N PHE A 580 -18.44 31.62 55.98
CA PHE A 580 -19.60 31.70 56.88
C PHE A 580 -19.46 30.80 58.11
N PHE A 581 -19.09 29.53 57.91
CA PHE A 581 -18.96 28.57 59.02
C PHE A 581 -17.67 28.80 59.82
N TYR A 582 -16.61 29.32 59.20
CA TYR A 582 -15.41 29.75 59.92
C TYR A 582 -15.72 30.87 60.91
N HIS A 583 -16.44 31.93 60.49
CA HIS A 583 -16.86 32.99 61.40
C HIS A 583 -17.86 32.50 62.46
N LYS A 584 -18.83 31.66 62.07
CA LYS A 584 -19.76 31.04 63.03
C LYS A 584 -19.03 30.21 64.10
N ALA A 585 -17.90 29.58 63.75
CA ALA A 585 -17.08 28.85 64.71
C ALA A 585 -16.27 29.79 65.63
N LEU A 586 -15.77 30.91 65.11
CA LEU A 586 -15.08 31.93 65.92
C LEU A 586 -15.99 32.65 66.93
N GLU A 587 -17.29 32.70 66.65
CA GLU A 587 -18.31 33.23 67.58
C GLU A 587 -18.72 32.25 68.68
N GLY A 588 -18.30 30.98 68.59
CA GLY A 588 -18.62 29.94 69.58
C GLY A 588 -17.66 29.88 70.78
N ASP A 589 -18.03 29.05 71.77
CA ASP A 589 -17.29 28.90 73.04
C ASP A 589 -15.85 28.38 72.88
N ALA A 590 -15.51 27.80 71.73
CA ALA A 590 -14.21 27.18 71.44
C ALA A 590 -13.31 28.01 70.50
N LYS A 591 -13.48 29.35 70.46
CA LYS A 591 -12.82 30.25 69.49
C LYS A 591 -11.29 30.07 69.39
N ASP A 592 -10.62 29.81 70.50
CA ASP A 592 -9.15 29.75 70.58
C ASP A 592 -8.58 28.44 69.98
N SER A 593 -9.46 27.50 69.60
CA SER A 593 -9.10 26.23 68.97
C SER A 593 -9.47 26.14 67.48
N VAL A 594 -10.11 27.19 66.92
CA VAL A 594 -10.57 27.20 65.53
C VAL A 594 -9.41 27.52 64.61
N ARG A 595 -8.99 26.54 63.80
CA ARG A 595 -7.93 26.72 62.79
C ARG A 595 -8.57 26.91 61.42
N GLU A 596 -8.06 27.87 60.65
CA GLU A 596 -8.58 28.19 59.32
C GLU A 596 -8.50 26.99 58.36
N GLU A 597 -7.45 26.17 58.49
CA GLU A 597 -7.24 24.94 57.71
C GLU A 597 -8.38 23.94 57.84
N ASP A 598 -9.06 23.88 59.00
CA ASP A 598 -10.18 22.96 59.23
C ASP A 598 -11.48 23.41 58.51
N PHE A 599 -11.48 24.62 57.92
CA PHE A 599 -12.61 25.25 57.24
C PHE A 599 -12.34 25.51 55.75
N ARG A 600 -11.22 25.04 55.23
CA ARG A 600 -10.86 25.13 53.80
C ARG A 600 -11.23 23.84 53.07
N TYR A 601 -11.43 23.95 51.76
CA TYR A 601 -11.49 22.78 50.90
C TYR A 601 -10.11 22.11 50.80
N ASP A 602 -10.09 20.79 50.60
CA ASP A 602 -8.86 20.00 50.52
C ASP A 602 -8.02 20.31 49.27
N GLY A 603 -8.60 20.93 48.23
CA GLY A 603 -7.95 21.19 46.95
C GLY A 603 -7.94 19.98 46.00
N PRO A 604 -7.09 20.02 44.95
CA PRO A 604 -6.05 21.03 44.68
C PRO A 604 -6.61 22.33 44.06
N VAL A 605 -5.78 23.38 44.01
CA VAL A 605 -6.10 24.62 43.26
C VAL A 605 -6.23 24.32 41.75
N PRO A 606 -7.01 25.12 40.99
CA PRO A 606 -7.13 24.98 39.55
C PRO A 606 -5.80 24.98 38.80
N ARG A 607 -5.58 23.92 38.01
CA ARG A 607 -4.37 23.74 37.17
C ARG A 607 -4.57 24.08 35.71
N SER A 608 -5.80 24.37 35.31
CA SER A 608 -6.15 24.74 33.94
C SER A 608 -6.92 26.05 33.93
N ARG A 609 -6.84 26.77 32.81
CA ARG A 609 -7.61 28.00 32.60
C ARG A 609 -9.11 27.73 32.70
N GLU A 610 -9.55 26.59 32.20
CA GLU A 610 -10.94 26.15 32.23
C GLU A 610 -11.43 25.90 33.66
N ALA A 611 -10.68 25.15 34.48
CA ALA A 611 -11.04 24.92 35.88
C ALA A 611 -11.08 26.22 36.70
N ALA A 612 -10.13 27.12 36.46
CA ALA A 612 -10.10 28.42 37.11
C ALA A 612 -11.29 29.30 36.69
N ILE A 613 -11.66 29.27 35.40
CA ILE A 613 -12.85 29.98 34.91
C ILE A 613 -14.12 29.43 35.56
N VAL A 614 -14.26 28.11 35.70
CA VAL A 614 -15.41 27.49 36.37
C VAL A 614 -15.48 27.90 37.83
N MET A 615 -14.35 27.88 38.56
CA MET A 615 -14.27 28.39 39.94
C MET A 615 -14.75 29.84 40.05
N LEU A 616 -14.26 30.71 39.16
CA LEU A 616 -14.63 32.12 39.19
C LEU A 616 -16.10 32.33 38.82
N ALA A 617 -16.62 31.56 37.87
CA ALA A 617 -18.02 31.61 37.45
C ALA A 617 -18.96 31.16 38.58
N ASP A 618 -18.65 30.06 39.26
CA ASP A 618 -19.39 29.54 40.42
C ASP A 618 -19.46 30.60 41.53
N ALA A 619 -18.30 31.12 41.97
CA ALA A 619 -18.23 32.12 43.03
C ALA A 619 -19.01 33.40 42.70
N VAL A 620 -18.94 33.85 41.44
CA VAL A 620 -19.64 35.05 40.97
C VAL A 620 -21.15 34.82 40.87
N GLU A 621 -21.59 33.69 40.33
CA GLU A 621 -23.01 33.35 40.20
C GLU A 621 -23.68 33.31 41.58
N ALA A 622 -23.08 32.57 42.51
CA ALA A 622 -23.62 32.40 43.86
C ALA A 622 -23.72 33.75 44.59
N ALA A 623 -22.71 34.61 44.46
CA ALA A 623 -22.69 35.91 45.11
C ALA A 623 -23.67 36.92 44.49
N VAL A 624 -23.82 36.93 43.16
CA VAL A 624 -24.78 37.82 42.48
C VAL A 624 -26.22 37.39 42.73
N ARG A 625 -26.48 36.07 42.79
CA ARG A 625 -27.81 35.53 43.14
C ARG A 625 -28.28 35.98 44.52
N ALA A 626 -27.36 36.22 45.45
CA ALA A 626 -27.65 36.70 46.80
C ALA A 626 -27.85 38.23 46.89
N LEU A 627 -27.69 38.99 45.79
CA LEU A 627 -27.93 40.44 45.79
C LEU A 627 -29.43 40.77 45.77
N ASN A 628 -29.87 41.63 46.70
CA ASN A 628 -31.25 42.13 46.73
C ASN A 628 -31.61 43.05 45.54
N ASP A 629 -30.63 43.77 44.98
CA ASP A 629 -30.82 44.72 43.87
C ASP A 629 -29.59 44.68 42.93
N PRO A 630 -29.62 43.82 41.89
CA PRO A 630 -28.47 43.57 41.02
C PRO A 630 -28.33 44.64 39.92
N ALA A 631 -28.12 45.90 40.31
CA ALA A 631 -27.82 46.97 39.36
C ALA A 631 -26.49 46.71 38.62
N PRO A 632 -26.33 47.07 37.33
CA PRO A 632 -25.15 46.71 36.53
C PRO A 632 -23.81 47.13 37.16
N GLY A 633 -23.72 48.34 37.73
CA GLY A 633 -22.50 48.79 38.41
C GLY A 633 -22.19 48.04 39.71
N LYS A 634 -23.21 47.55 40.42
CA LYS A 634 -23.02 46.70 41.61
C LYS A 634 -22.56 45.30 41.21
N ILE A 635 -23.11 44.73 40.14
CA ILE A 635 -22.65 43.46 39.56
C ILE A 635 -21.17 43.58 39.19
N GLU A 636 -20.78 44.60 38.42
CA GLU A 636 -19.38 44.79 38.02
C GLU A 636 -18.44 44.93 39.22
N GLY A 637 -18.80 45.75 40.21
CA GLY A 637 -18.03 45.90 41.43
C GLY A 637 -17.83 44.58 42.17
N LEU A 638 -18.90 43.78 42.31
CA LEU A 638 -18.86 42.48 42.97
C LEU A 638 -18.00 41.46 42.20
N VAL A 639 -18.19 41.35 40.88
CA VAL A 639 -17.39 40.45 40.01
C VAL A 639 -15.90 40.74 40.16
N ARG A 640 -15.51 42.00 40.01
CA ARG A 640 -14.09 42.40 40.11
C ARG A 640 -13.52 42.18 41.50
N LYS A 641 -14.32 42.40 42.55
CA LYS A 641 -13.93 42.12 43.93
C LYS A 641 -13.65 40.63 44.14
N LEU A 642 -14.56 39.75 43.73
CA LEU A 642 -14.42 38.29 43.92
C LEU A 642 -13.22 37.72 43.17
N ILE A 643 -12.99 38.15 41.92
CA ILE A 643 -11.80 37.74 41.16
C ILE A 643 -10.52 38.18 41.89
N LYS A 644 -10.49 39.39 42.44
CA LYS A 644 -9.35 39.89 43.22
C LYS A 644 -9.14 39.11 44.52
N GLU A 645 -10.21 38.70 45.19
CA GLU A 645 -10.13 37.87 46.41
C GLU A 645 -9.56 36.49 46.09
N LYS A 646 -10.01 35.81 45.03
CA LYS A 646 -9.46 34.52 44.60
C LYS A 646 -7.98 34.61 44.21
N LEU A 647 -7.60 35.69 43.53
CA LEU A 647 -6.21 35.98 43.20
C LEU A 647 -5.36 36.21 44.47
N ALA A 648 -5.87 36.95 45.44
CA ALA A 648 -5.15 37.23 46.69
C ALA A 648 -5.01 35.99 47.58
N ASP A 649 -5.95 35.05 47.50
CA ASP A 649 -5.94 33.75 48.21
C ASP A 649 -5.10 32.67 47.49
N GLY A 650 -4.37 33.02 46.42
CA GLY A 650 -3.50 32.10 45.68
C GLY A 650 -4.24 31.02 44.86
N GLN A 651 -5.56 31.14 44.69
CA GLN A 651 -6.37 30.10 44.02
C GLN A 651 -6.09 30.00 42.51
N LEU A 652 -5.39 30.97 41.92
CA LEU A 652 -5.16 31.04 40.47
C LEU A 652 -3.70 30.75 40.08
N ASP A 653 -2.84 30.44 41.06
CA ASP A 653 -1.38 30.38 40.90
C ASP A 653 -0.92 29.29 39.92
N GLU A 654 -1.66 28.18 39.81
CA GLU A 654 -1.35 27.05 38.91
C GLU A 654 -2.17 27.06 37.59
N SER A 655 -2.99 28.10 37.33
CA SER A 655 -4.01 28.07 36.25
C SER A 655 -3.58 28.62 34.89
N ASP A 656 -2.35 29.13 34.74
CA ASP A 656 -1.82 29.83 33.56
C ASP A 656 -2.64 31.07 33.09
N LEU A 657 -3.57 31.58 33.90
CA LEU A 657 -4.28 32.83 33.64
C LEU A 657 -3.40 34.05 33.95
N ASN A 658 -3.31 35.00 33.03
CA ASN A 658 -2.63 36.27 33.26
C ASN A 658 -3.61 37.40 33.63
N PHE A 659 -3.09 38.55 34.10
CA PHE A 659 -3.94 39.69 34.50
C PHE A 659 -4.87 40.22 33.40
N LYS A 660 -4.45 40.13 32.13
CA LYS A 660 -5.29 40.56 30.99
C LYS A 660 -6.45 39.59 30.78
N ASP A 661 -6.23 38.31 31.02
CA ASP A 661 -7.29 37.30 30.98
C ASP A 661 -8.31 37.53 32.10
N LEU A 662 -7.87 37.87 33.32
CA LEU A 662 -8.78 38.18 34.43
C LEU A 662 -9.71 39.37 34.13
N ASP A 663 -9.21 40.44 33.50
CA ASP A 663 -10.05 41.57 33.10
C ASP A 663 -11.05 41.20 32.00
N ARG A 664 -10.64 40.37 31.04
CA ARG A 664 -11.52 39.84 29.99
C ARG A 664 -12.61 38.93 30.55
N ILE A 665 -12.26 38.07 31.52
CA ILE A 665 -13.20 37.21 32.25
C ILE A 665 -14.22 38.07 33.00
N ALA A 666 -13.76 39.07 33.75
CA ALA A 666 -14.65 40.00 34.46
C ALA A 666 -15.64 40.67 33.49
N GLY A 667 -15.16 41.19 32.37
CA GLY A 667 -16.01 41.79 31.34
C GLY A 667 -17.01 40.80 30.71
N ALA A 668 -16.63 39.54 30.53
CA ALA A 668 -17.55 38.50 30.03
C ALA A 668 -18.65 38.18 31.04
N PHE A 669 -18.29 37.98 32.32
CA PHE A 669 -19.27 37.73 33.38
C PHE A 669 -20.25 38.87 33.56
N VAL A 670 -19.76 40.12 33.60
CA VAL A 670 -20.63 41.31 33.72
C VAL A 670 -21.65 41.37 32.58
N ARG A 671 -21.23 41.10 31.33
CA ARG A 671 -22.15 41.08 30.18
C ARG A 671 -23.24 40.01 30.33
N VAL A 672 -22.86 38.78 30.69
CA VAL A 672 -23.81 37.67 30.84
C VAL A 672 -24.78 37.93 32.01
N LEU A 673 -24.27 38.28 33.19
CA LEU A 673 -25.08 38.52 34.40
C LEU A 673 -26.03 39.70 34.22
N THR A 674 -25.54 40.79 33.63
CA THR A 674 -26.39 41.95 33.32
C THR A 674 -27.53 41.56 32.38
N GLY A 675 -27.30 40.65 31.44
CA GLY A 675 -28.35 40.11 30.57
C GLY A 675 -29.36 39.22 31.30
N ILE A 676 -28.93 38.41 32.27
CA ILE A 676 -29.78 37.51 33.06
C ILE A 676 -30.66 38.29 34.07
N PHE A 677 -30.08 39.28 34.74
CA PHE A 677 -30.73 40.03 35.83
C PHE A 677 -31.45 41.31 35.38
N HIS A 678 -31.38 41.70 34.09
CA HIS A 678 -32.26 42.75 33.58
C HIS A 678 -33.69 42.22 33.48
N SER A 679 -34.58 42.83 34.27
CA SER A 679 -36.03 42.63 34.20
C SER A 679 -36.53 42.81 32.76
N ARG A 680 -37.24 41.81 32.24
CA ARG A 680 -38.27 42.09 31.21
C ARG A 680 -39.10 43.24 31.77
N ILE A 681 -39.12 44.36 31.05
CA ILE A 681 -39.90 45.56 31.40
C ILE A 681 -41.27 45.10 31.91
N GLU A 682 -41.52 45.25 33.22
CA GLU A 682 -42.87 45.10 33.74
C GLU A 682 -43.70 46.20 33.08
N TYR A 683 -44.69 45.80 32.30
CA TYR A 683 -45.68 46.74 31.81
C TYR A 683 -46.34 47.37 33.05
N PRO A 684 -46.28 48.70 33.21
CA PRO A 684 -46.84 49.34 34.38
C PRO A 684 -48.31 48.96 34.51
N ASP A 685 -48.70 48.50 35.70
CA ASP A 685 -50.09 48.21 36.04
C ASP A 685 -50.93 49.44 35.70
N MET A 686 -51.90 49.29 34.79
CA MET A 686 -52.79 50.37 34.35
C MET A 686 -53.46 51.09 35.54
N LYS A 687 -53.62 50.40 36.69
CA LYS A 687 -54.16 50.99 37.92
C LYS A 687 -53.21 51.99 38.58
N GLU A 688 -51.90 51.81 38.48
CA GLU A 688 -50.86 52.75 38.98
C GLU A 688 -50.84 54.04 38.13
N ILE A 689 -51.01 53.90 36.80
CA ILE A 689 -51.12 55.03 35.86
C ILE A 689 -52.41 55.83 36.09
N GLU A 690 -53.54 55.16 36.31
CA GLU A 690 -54.81 55.83 36.64
C GLU A 690 -54.76 56.54 38.01
N ARG A 691 -54.10 55.95 39.02
CA ARG A 691 -53.87 56.60 40.32
C ARG A 691 -53.04 57.87 40.19
N ARG A 692 -51.96 57.85 39.40
CA ARG A 692 -51.12 59.03 39.15
C ARG A 692 -51.84 60.11 38.35
N ARG A 693 -52.68 59.75 37.37
CA ARG A 693 -53.55 60.71 36.65
C ARG A 693 -54.61 61.35 37.55
N LYS A 694 -55.24 60.59 38.46
CA LYS A 694 -56.20 61.14 39.43
C LYS A 694 -55.55 62.04 40.49
N ALA A 695 -54.29 61.79 40.85
CA ALA A 695 -53.54 62.64 41.78
C ALA A 695 -53.10 63.98 41.17
N HIS A 696 -52.84 64.06 39.86
CA HIS A 696 -52.47 65.30 39.18
C HIS A 696 -53.67 66.13 38.64
N GLY A 697 -54.88 65.58 38.64
CA GLY A 697 -56.09 66.29 38.20
C GLY A 697 -56.76 67.20 39.25
N ARG A 698 -56.23 67.30 40.48
CA ARG A 698 -56.85 68.09 41.58
C ARG A 698 -56.16 69.43 41.88
N GLY A 699 -55.21 69.86 41.06
CA GLY A 699 -54.50 71.13 41.24
C GLY A 699 -54.58 72.02 40.03
N ARG A 700 -55.79 72.50 39.68
CA ARG A 700 -56.07 73.70 38.86
C ARG A 700 -57.59 73.89 38.81
N ALA A 701 -58.12 74.56 39.83
CA ALA A 701 -59.34 75.34 39.78
C ALA A 701 -58.94 76.81 39.89
#